data_AF-A0A3Q3FT17-F1
#
_entry.id   AF-A0A3Q3FT17-F1
#
_cell.length_a   1.000
_cell.length_b   1.000
_cell.length_c   1.000
_cell.angle_alpha   90.00
_cell.angle_beta   90.00
_cell.angle_gamma   90.00
#
_symmetry.space_group_name_H-M   'P 1'
#
loop_
_entity.id
_entity.type
_entity.pdbx_description
1 polymer ?
#
loop_
_entity_poly.entity_id
_entity_poly.type
_entity_poly.pdbx_seq_one_letter_code
_entity_poly.pdbx_strand_id
1 'polypeptide(L)'
;MEINLSKVLVGLSVQISRSDGRVHSATVKSFDGVKSAVMVEWLERKMCRGKEVEVSELCTLNPELLDLVNGVINKPADPPLPAPDKYEGRLRSSRIPAPASSSAPAVSQAEESVVSRPQVRQTCLFQPPAPVRASVTTMESSNQSLETIQPDVTPSTVLTNSANPYRQRRKNEVQQAQLLARESIKENDEPERMPPPPAAKGTMGRRKSVAPQELNKGNKRQSCVIKPPEMQTKKGKFGEISRPNQKFFEMIQDFRETLEITPISASEHMAPQRICVCVRKRPLNKQEINKKEIDVVSVPGKGTLLVHEPKQKVDLTKYLENQIFHFDYSFDESATNDLVYKFTAKPLVQSIFEGAMATCFAYGQTGSGKTHTMGGDFSGRQQNSAKGIYAFAAQDVFANLNHRKYSHLDLCAYVSFFEIYNGKVYDLLNKKAKLRVLEDERQQVQVVGLEEVYVSSAEEVIKMIQMGSSCRTSGQTSANANSSRSHAILQIALRRNDRASTLHGKFSLVDLAGNERGTDVSSNDRSTLVETAEINRSLLALKECIRSLGMNSDHIPFRMSTLTKVLRDSFIGEKSRTCMIAMVSPGMASCEYTMNTLRYADRVKELNGNSKASGATKVQEPMDSSTEEESAVDTSVYDAISQVAELEEKVYVELQRSSELVKAMEQTAYNIEAGVVDLVDHSQKLLDMVLALQSSVDKERMARLNR
;
A
#
# COMPACT_ATOMS: atom_id res chain seq x y z
N MET A 1 -3.33 25.90 -31.59
CA MET A 1 -4.60 25.85 -32.35
C MET A 1 -5.79 26.16 -31.44
N GLU A 2 -6.04 25.37 -30.41
CA GLU A 2 -7.16 25.48 -29.45
C GLU A 2 -7.46 26.91 -28.90
N ILE A 3 -6.44 27.65 -28.46
CA ILE A 3 -6.57 29.03 -27.93
C ILE A 3 -7.10 30.03 -28.98
N ASN A 4 -6.94 29.75 -30.28
CA ASN A 4 -7.42 30.62 -31.35
C ASN A 4 -8.85 30.25 -31.78
N LEU A 5 -9.15 28.96 -31.92
CA LEU A 5 -10.50 28.50 -32.27
C LEU A 5 -11.51 28.82 -31.17
N SER A 6 -11.14 28.63 -29.90
CA SER A 6 -12.00 29.02 -28.76
C SER A 6 -12.35 30.51 -28.74
N LYS A 7 -11.39 31.40 -29.05
CA LYS A 7 -11.62 32.85 -29.16
C LYS A 7 -12.51 33.26 -30.34
N VAL A 8 -12.58 32.45 -31.39
CA VAL A 8 -13.34 32.74 -32.61
C VAL A 8 -14.76 32.15 -32.54
N LEU A 9 -14.92 30.96 -31.97
CA LEU A 9 -16.20 30.26 -31.92
C LEU A 9 -17.08 30.66 -30.71
N VAL A 10 -16.49 30.93 -29.54
CA VAL A 10 -17.26 31.21 -28.32
C VAL A 10 -17.99 32.55 -28.41
N GLY A 11 -19.31 32.53 -28.13
CA GLY A 11 -20.21 33.66 -28.28
C GLY A 11 -20.93 33.75 -29.63
N LEU A 12 -20.54 32.95 -30.64
CA LEU A 12 -21.28 32.91 -31.91
C LEU A 12 -22.65 32.24 -31.75
N SER A 13 -23.63 32.73 -32.52
CA SER A 13 -24.94 32.11 -32.68
C SER A 13 -24.90 31.17 -33.89
N VAL A 14 -25.26 29.91 -33.69
CA VAL A 14 -25.06 28.81 -34.65
C VAL A 14 -26.30 27.92 -34.72
N GLN A 15 -26.63 27.41 -35.91
CA GLN A 15 -27.72 26.47 -36.12
C GLN A 15 -27.29 25.04 -35.75
N ILE A 16 -28.08 24.33 -34.94
CA ILE A 16 -27.79 22.97 -34.49
C ILE A 16 -28.98 22.04 -34.66
N SER A 17 -28.71 20.79 -35.02
CA SER A 17 -29.71 19.73 -35.09
C SER A 17 -29.96 19.11 -33.71
N ARG A 18 -31.24 19.00 -33.36
CA ARG A 18 -31.75 18.32 -32.15
C ARG A 18 -32.01 16.84 -32.42
N SER A 19 -32.11 16.06 -31.34
CA SER A 19 -32.47 14.63 -31.38
C SER A 19 -33.85 14.32 -31.97
N ASP A 20 -34.71 15.33 -32.15
CA ASP A 20 -36.00 15.24 -32.84
C ASP A 20 -35.96 15.73 -34.31
N GLY A 21 -34.75 15.86 -34.87
CA GLY A 21 -34.50 16.26 -36.27
C GLY A 21 -34.69 17.74 -36.56
N ARG A 22 -34.95 18.57 -35.53
CA ARG A 22 -35.23 20.00 -35.71
C ARG A 22 -33.95 20.83 -35.62
N VAL A 23 -33.68 21.62 -36.66
CA VAL A 23 -32.63 22.64 -36.67
C VAL A 23 -33.12 23.89 -35.94
N HIS A 24 -32.27 24.48 -35.09
CA HIS A 24 -32.55 25.74 -34.39
C HIS A 24 -31.27 26.45 -33.94
N SER A 25 -31.38 27.74 -33.63
CA SER A 25 -30.25 28.57 -33.20
C SER A 25 -29.90 28.39 -31.72
N ALA A 26 -28.61 28.21 -31.44
CA ALA A 26 -28.00 28.14 -30.11
C ALA A 26 -26.72 28.99 -30.07
N THR A 27 -26.20 29.31 -28.89
CA THR A 27 -24.97 30.10 -28.70
C THR A 27 -23.83 29.22 -28.20
N VAL A 28 -22.64 29.33 -28.80
CA VAL A 28 -21.46 28.60 -28.36
C VAL A 28 -20.94 29.11 -27.02
N LYS A 29 -20.76 28.21 -26.05
CA LYS A 29 -20.25 28.49 -24.70
C LYS A 29 -18.78 28.13 -24.50
N SER A 30 -18.32 27.01 -25.05
CA SER A 30 -16.93 26.55 -24.95
C SER A 30 -16.58 25.60 -26.08
N PHE A 31 -15.28 25.42 -26.30
CA PHE A 31 -14.69 24.53 -27.30
C PHE A 31 -13.69 23.59 -26.62
N ASP A 32 -13.75 22.30 -26.97
CA ASP A 32 -12.81 21.25 -26.55
C ASP A 32 -11.93 20.90 -27.76
N GLY A 33 -10.64 21.29 -27.71
CA GLY A 33 -9.69 21.05 -28.79
C GLY A 33 -9.12 19.64 -28.83
N VAL A 34 -9.36 18.82 -27.80
CA VAL A 34 -8.94 17.41 -27.75
C VAL A 34 -9.97 16.54 -28.46
N LYS A 35 -11.27 16.82 -28.27
CA LYS A 35 -12.37 16.15 -28.97
C LYS A 35 -12.74 16.76 -30.31
N SER A 36 -12.30 17.99 -30.61
CA SER A 36 -12.83 18.82 -31.70
C SER A 36 -14.35 19.03 -31.60
N ALA A 37 -14.83 19.31 -30.39
CA ALA A 37 -16.25 19.43 -30.06
C ALA A 37 -16.59 20.79 -29.42
N VAL A 38 -17.85 21.20 -29.57
CA VAL A 38 -18.37 22.53 -29.21
C VAL A 38 -19.56 22.36 -28.26
N MET A 39 -19.51 23.03 -27.11
CA MET A 39 -20.66 23.14 -26.22
C MET A 39 -21.52 24.33 -26.64
N VAL A 40 -22.78 24.06 -26.96
CA VAL A 40 -23.78 25.04 -27.40
C VAL A 40 -24.94 25.08 -26.41
N GLU A 41 -25.44 26.28 -26.10
CA GLU A 41 -26.59 26.52 -25.21
C GLU A 41 -27.71 27.29 -25.90
N TRP A 42 -28.97 26.97 -25.57
CA TRP A 42 -30.15 27.72 -26.00
C TRP A 42 -31.20 27.82 -24.88
N LEU A 43 -32.12 28.77 -25.01
CA LEU A 43 -33.21 28.98 -24.05
C LEU A 43 -34.51 28.32 -24.55
N GLU A 44 -34.96 27.26 -23.87
CA GLU A 44 -36.22 26.58 -24.18
C GLU A 44 -37.16 26.65 -22.96
N ARG A 45 -38.37 27.23 -23.16
CA ARG A 45 -39.40 27.35 -22.11
C ARG A 45 -38.90 27.99 -20.79
N LYS A 46 -38.02 29.00 -20.89
CA LYS A 46 -37.32 29.67 -19.77
C LYS A 46 -36.27 28.82 -19.01
N MET A 47 -35.85 27.68 -19.55
CA MET A 47 -34.70 26.92 -19.04
C MET A 47 -33.57 26.93 -20.08
N CYS A 48 -32.33 27.16 -19.65
CA CYS A 48 -31.17 26.95 -20.52
C CYS A 48 -30.96 25.44 -20.69
N ARG A 49 -30.70 25.03 -21.94
CA ARG A 49 -30.34 23.65 -22.32
C ARG A 49 -29.05 23.70 -23.12
N GLY A 50 -28.25 22.64 -23.04
CA GLY A 50 -27.02 22.52 -23.80
C GLY A 50 -26.84 21.17 -24.48
N LYS A 51 -26.04 21.14 -25.55
CA LYS A 51 -25.62 19.95 -26.31
C LYS A 51 -24.11 20.06 -26.59
N GLU A 52 -23.42 18.93 -26.61
CA GLU A 52 -22.08 18.80 -27.19
C GLU A 52 -22.22 18.42 -28.68
N VAL A 53 -21.58 19.16 -29.58
CA VAL A 53 -21.70 19.02 -31.04
C VAL A 53 -20.31 19.00 -31.66
N GLU A 54 -19.99 18.03 -32.51
CA GLU A 54 -18.70 18.00 -33.22
C GLU A 54 -18.57 19.18 -34.19
N VAL A 55 -17.35 19.73 -34.35
CA VAL A 55 -17.10 20.84 -35.29
C VAL A 55 -17.51 20.46 -36.73
N SER A 56 -17.36 19.20 -37.13
CA SER A 56 -17.78 18.68 -38.43
C SER A 56 -19.31 18.71 -38.64
N GLU A 57 -20.10 18.29 -37.65
CA GLU A 57 -21.58 18.43 -37.68
C GLU A 57 -21.96 19.92 -37.73
N LEU A 58 -21.29 20.74 -36.93
CA LEU A 58 -21.58 22.17 -36.81
C LEU A 58 -21.29 22.95 -38.10
N CYS A 59 -20.16 22.70 -38.76
CA CYS A 59 -19.80 23.33 -40.04
C CYS A 59 -20.72 22.87 -41.18
N THR A 60 -21.24 21.63 -41.13
CA THR A 60 -22.21 21.13 -42.12
C THR A 60 -23.54 21.91 -42.07
N LEU A 61 -23.95 22.37 -40.88
CA LEU A 61 -25.16 23.19 -40.68
C LEU A 61 -24.91 24.69 -40.79
N ASN A 62 -23.65 25.14 -40.75
CA ASN A 62 -23.26 26.55 -40.74
C ASN A 62 -22.03 26.76 -41.67
N PRO A 63 -22.22 26.78 -43.00
CA PRO A 63 -21.10 26.85 -43.94
C PRO A 63 -20.22 28.11 -43.76
N GLU A 64 -20.79 29.21 -43.27
CA GLU A 64 -20.04 30.45 -42.96
C GLU A 64 -18.96 30.26 -41.87
N LEU A 65 -19.07 29.23 -41.01
CA LEU A 65 -18.02 28.89 -40.04
C LEU A 65 -16.82 28.21 -40.69
N LEU A 66 -17.00 27.56 -41.85
CA LEU A 66 -15.96 26.73 -42.48
C LEU A 66 -14.77 27.58 -42.92
N ASP A 67 -15.02 28.72 -43.56
CA ASP A 67 -13.98 29.70 -43.94
C ASP A 67 -13.29 30.30 -42.71
N LEU A 68 -14.05 30.54 -41.64
CA LEU A 68 -13.55 31.08 -40.37
C LEU A 68 -12.59 30.10 -39.67
N VAL A 69 -12.92 28.80 -39.65
CA VAL A 69 -12.08 27.72 -39.11
C VAL A 69 -10.84 27.50 -39.98
N ASN A 70 -11.01 27.43 -41.31
CA ASN A 70 -9.90 27.27 -42.26
C ASN A 70 -8.89 28.43 -42.19
N GLY A 71 -9.37 29.67 -42.02
CA GLY A 71 -8.52 30.85 -41.86
C GLY A 71 -7.71 30.88 -40.55
N VAL A 72 -8.11 30.12 -39.53
CA VAL A 72 -7.37 29.95 -38.26
C VAL A 72 -6.37 28.80 -38.32
N ILE A 73 -6.67 27.73 -39.09
CA ILE A 73 -5.79 26.58 -39.27
C ILE A 73 -4.58 26.92 -40.15
N ASN A 74 -4.79 27.69 -41.22
CA ASN A 74 -3.77 27.94 -42.26
C ASN A 74 -2.83 29.14 -41.99
N LYS A 75 -2.79 29.68 -40.78
CA LYS A 75 -1.86 30.78 -40.43
C LYS A 75 -0.51 30.22 -39.91
N PRO A 76 0.64 30.56 -40.52
CA PRO A 76 1.94 30.22 -39.97
C PRO A 76 2.17 30.95 -38.64
N ALA A 77 2.98 30.36 -37.76
CA ALA A 77 3.24 30.91 -36.43
C ALA A 77 4.40 31.92 -36.45
N ASP A 78 4.19 33.07 -35.83
CA ASP A 78 5.26 34.05 -35.55
C ASP A 78 6.29 33.49 -34.55
N PRO A 79 7.58 33.88 -34.65
CA PRO A 79 8.62 33.39 -33.75
C PRO A 79 8.46 33.88 -32.30
N PRO A 80 8.93 33.13 -31.29
CA PRO A 80 8.69 33.47 -29.88
C PRO A 80 9.47 34.73 -29.44
N LEU A 81 8.77 35.69 -28.85
CA LEU A 81 9.37 36.81 -28.13
C LEU A 81 9.74 36.40 -26.68
N PRO A 82 10.74 37.04 -26.03
CA PRO A 82 11.20 36.66 -24.70
C PRO A 82 10.13 36.86 -23.61
N ALA A 83 10.24 36.08 -22.53
CA ALA A 83 9.36 36.21 -21.37
C ALA A 83 9.62 37.53 -20.62
N PRO A 84 8.57 38.30 -20.26
CA PRO A 84 8.73 39.51 -19.46
C PRO A 84 8.86 39.18 -17.95
N ASP A 85 9.66 39.98 -17.26
CA ASP A 85 9.81 39.92 -15.81
C ASP A 85 8.54 40.32 -15.04
N LYS A 86 8.51 39.94 -13.76
CA LYS A 86 7.55 40.46 -12.77
C LYS A 86 7.69 41.99 -12.66
N TYR A 87 6.61 42.73 -12.45
CA TYR A 87 6.61 43.78 -11.42
C TYR A 87 5.22 44.10 -10.88
N GLU A 88 5.21 44.65 -9.67
CA GLU A 88 4.03 45.21 -9.00
C GLU A 88 3.53 46.48 -9.71
N GLY A 89 2.22 46.76 -9.62
CA GLY A 89 1.61 47.85 -10.38
C GLY A 89 1.44 49.17 -9.61
N ARG A 90 1.63 50.31 -10.29
CA ARG A 90 0.87 51.56 -10.02
C ARG A 90 0.84 52.53 -11.21
N LEU A 91 -0.39 52.91 -11.57
CA LEU A 91 -0.88 54.23 -12.02
C LEU A 91 0.00 55.17 -12.88
N ARG A 92 -0.51 55.49 -14.09
CA ARG A 92 -0.58 56.83 -14.77
C ARG A 92 0.72 57.68 -14.82
N SER A 93 1.25 58.11 -15.99
CA SER A 93 0.61 59.08 -16.90
C SER A 93 1.52 59.56 -18.07
N SER A 94 0.90 59.94 -19.21
CA SER A 94 1.25 61.03 -20.16
C SER A 94 2.65 61.20 -20.85
N ARG A 95 2.63 60.98 -22.19
CA ARG A 95 3.05 61.87 -23.32
C ARG A 95 4.54 62.21 -23.65
N ILE A 96 4.97 61.82 -24.88
CA ILE A 96 5.55 62.64 -26.01
C ILE A 96 6.90 63.40 -25.79
N PRO A 97 7.91 63.40 -26.72
CA PRO A 97 8.31 62.48 -27.81
C PRO A 97 9.88 62.24 -27.89
N ALA A 98 10.42 61.92 -29.09
CA ALA A 98 11.85 61.69 -29.44
C ALA A 98 12.61 63.01 -29.85
N PRO A 99 13.82 63.10 -30.50
CA PRO A 99 14.57 62.09 -31.34
C PRO A 99 16.15 62.11 -31.36
N ALA A 100 16.72 61.28 -32.27
CA ALA A 100 18.03 61.37 -32.96
C ALA A 100 19.33 61.00 -32.17
N SER A 101 20.50 60.70 -32.77
CA SER A 101 21.01 60.77 -34.16
C SER A 101 22.23 59.84 -34.45
N SER A 102 22.50 59.51 -35.73
CA SER A 102 23.85 59.23 -36.35
C SER A 102 24.75 58.08 -35.81
N SER A 103 25.65 57.42 -36.56
CA SER A 103 26.02 57.43 -38.01
C SER A 103 26.85 56.16 -38.39
N ALA A 104 26.93 55.85 -39.69
CA ALA A 104 27.87 54.90 -40.31
C ALA A 104 29.28 55.54 -40.54
N PRO A 105 30.32 54.93 -41.19
CA PRO A 105 30.37 53.66 -41.94
C PRO A 105 31.61 52.76 -41.65
N ALA A 106 31.95 51.83 -42.56
CA ALA A 106 32.99 50.79 -42.40
C ALA A 106 33.99 50.70 -43.59
N VAL A 107 35.15 50.04 -43.37
CA VAL A 107 36.22 49.66 -44.31
C VAL A 107 36.87 48.37 -43.75
N SER A 108 36.61 47.15 -44.27
CA SER A 108 37.40 46.34 -45.25
C SER A 108 38.87 46.02 -44.84
N GLN A 109 39.49 44.86 -45.14
CA GLN A 109 39.32 43.93 -46.28
C GLN A 109 39.62 42.44 -45.94
N ALA A 110 39.29 41.53 -46.89
CA ALA A 110 39.96 40.23 -47.22
C ALA A 110 39.86 39.04 -46.20
N GLU A 111 39.81 37.75 -46.59
CA GLU A 111 39.65 37.11 -47.93
C GLU A 111 39.08 35.66 -47.86
N GLU A 112 38.94 35.00 -49.02
CA GLU A 112 38.38 33.65 -49.30
C GLU A 112 39.40 32.49 -49.15
N SER A 113 39.10 31.17 -49.26
CA SER A 113 37.94 30.31 -48.92
C SER A 113 38.27 28.78 -49.11
N VAL A 114 37.32 27.87 -48.80
CA VAL A 114 37.06 26.53 -49.45
C VAL A 114 37.95 25.26 -49.18
N VAL A 115 37.42 24.35 -48.32
CA VAL A 115 37.11 22.88 -48.52
C VAL A 115 38.18 21.72 -48.58
N SER A 116 37.82 20.60 -47.90
CA SER A 116 38.06 19.12 -48.16
C SER A 116 39.17 18.24 -47.50
N ARG A 117 38.67 17.23 -46.73
CA ARG A 117 38.95 15.74 -46.63
C ARG A 117 39.90 15.03 -47.66
N PRO A 118 40.32 13.74 -47.45
CA PRO A 118 40.72 12.97 -46.23
C PRO A 118 41.80 11.82 -46.43
N GLN A 119 42.09 11.03 -45.37
CA GLN A 119 42.64 9.63 -45.33
C GLN A 119 44.08 9.27 -45.81
N VAL A 120 44.80 8.41 -45.03
CA VAL A 120 45.29 7.03 -45.37
C VAL A 120 46.23 6.45 -44.26
N ARG A 121 46.44 5.11 -44.26
CA ARG A 121 47.23 4.19 -43.38
C ARG A 121 48.74 4.55 -43.29
N GLN A 122 49.64 4.01 -42.43
CA GLN A 122 49.75 2.84 -41.51
C GLN A 122 50.98 3.08 -40.53
N THR A 123 51.50 2.28 -39.56
CA THR A 123 51.36 0.88 -39.03
C THR A 123 51.51 0.91 -37.45
N CYS A 124 52.12 0.04 -36.60
CA CYS A 124 52.98 -1.17 -36.67
C CYS A 124 52.85 -2.08 -35.38
N LEU A 125 53.82 -3.00 -35.17
CA LEU A 125 53.90 -4.08 -34.14
C LEU A 125 54.45 -3.67 -32.75
N PHE A 126 53.96 -4.28 -31.65
CA PHE A 126 54.73 -5.18 -30.73
C PHE A 126 53.82 -5.91 -29.69
N GLN A 127 54.36 -6.87 -28.93
CA GLN A 127 53.64 -7.88 -28.11
C GLN A 127 53.52 -7.58 -26.58
N PRO A 128 52.64 -8.28 -25.84
CA PRO A 128 52.45 -8.17 -24.38
C PRO A 128 53.24 -9.20 -23.54
N PRO A 129 53.44 -8.96 -22.23
CA PRO A 129 54.08 -9.91 -21.30
C PRO A 129 53.12 -10.63 -20.34
N ALA A 130 53.48 -11.86 -19.95
CA ALA A 130 52.95 -12.65 -18.83
C ALA A 130 53.92 -13.83 -18.55
N PRO A 131 53.67 -14.68 -17.54
CA PRO A 131 53.52 -14.42 -16.10
C PRO A 131 54.81 -14.83 -15.34
N VAL A 132 54.83 -14.73 -13.99
CA VAL A 132 55.93 -15.27 -13.15
C VAL A 132 55.36 -16.17 -12.05
N ARG A 133 56.01 -17.32 -11.79
CA ARG A 133 55.63 -18.26 -10.73
C ARG A 133 56.86 -18.89 -10.07
N ALA A 134 56.91 -18.78 -8.74
CA ALA A 134 57.67 -19.57 -7.77
C ALA A 134 59.22 -19.68 -7.91
N SER A 135 59.89 -19.52 -6.77
CA SER A 135 61.17 -20.14 -6.45
C SER A 135 61.09 -20.73 -5.04
N VAL A 136 61.81 -21.82 -4.79
CA VAL A 136 61.85 -22.54 -3.50
C VAL A 136 63.29 -22.58 -3.02
N THR A 137 63.53 -22.28 -1.75
CA THR A 137 64.79 -22.63 -1.09
C THR A 137 64.53 -23.11 0.34
N THR A 138 64.97 -24.32 0.63
CA THR A 138 64.97 -24.96 1.96
C THR A 138 66.28 -24.67 2.70
N MET A 139 66.23 -24.48 4.01
CA MET A 139 67.31 -24.93 4.92
C MET A 139 66.70 -25.41 6.24
N GLU A 140 67.23 -26.51 6.75
CA GLU A 140 66.87 -27.11 8.04
C GLU A 140 68.05 -26.97 9.02
N SER A 141 67.77 -26.95 10.32
CA SER A 141 68.77 -27.26 11.36
C SER A 141 68.14 -27.82 12.63
N SER A 142 68.02 -29.15 12.65
CA SER A 142 68.23 -30.04 13.81
C SER A 142 68.03 -29.49 15.25
N ASN A 143 67.07 -30.08 15.99
CA ASN A 143 67.43 -31.02 17.07
C ASN A 143 66.25 -31.83 17.64
N GLN A 144 66.47 -33.14 17.76
CA GLN A 144 66.36 -34.00 18.97
C GLN A 144 65.40 -33.56 20.13
N SER A 145 64.63 -34.44 20.79
CA SER A 145 64.48 -35.91 20.65
C SER A 145 63.37 -36.50 21.56
N LEU A 146 62.80 -37.65 21.16
CA LEU A 146 62.27 -38.77 21.98
C LEU A 146 61.06 -38.57 22.94
N GLU A 147 60.07 -39.48 22.81
CA GLU A 147 59.36 -40.20 23.92
C GLU A 147 58.38 -39.43 24.87
N THR A 148 57.37 -40.01 25.55
CA THR A 148 56.71 -41.35 25.48
C THR A 148 55.36 -41.39 26.27
N ILE A 149 54.35 -42.10 25.73
CA ILE A 149 53.16 -42.71 26.42
C ILE A 149 52.15 -41.78 27.18
N GLN A 150 50.95 -42.32 27.46
CA GLN A 150 49.77 -41.73 28.15
C GLN A 150 49.68 -42.24 29.63
N PRO A 151 48.55 -42.22 30.39
CA PRO A 151 47.37 -41.33 30.45
C PRO A 151 46.99 -40.88 31.92
N ASP A 152 45.89 -40.11 32.03
CA ASP A 152 44.83 -40.23 33.08
C ASP A 152 44.93 -39.57 34.51
N VAL A 153 43.74 -39.44 35.11
CA VAL A 153 43.29 -39.23 36.51
C VAL A 153 43.36 -37.83 37.21
N THR A 154 42.22 -37.50 37.84
CA THR A 154 41.90 -36.44 38.86
C THR A 154 42.45 -36.80 40.29
N PRO A 155 42.30 -36.04 41.42
CA PRO A 155 41.23 -35.07 41.79
C PRO A 155 41.62 -33.87 42.74
N SER A 156 40.62 -33.33 43.44
CA SER A 156 40.54 -32.01 44.13
C SER A 156 41.22 -31.86 45.50
N THR A 157 41.34 -30.61 45.98
CA THR A 157 41.40 -30.24 47.42
C THR A 157 40.76 -28.85 47.69
N VAL A 158 40.92 -28.26 48.89
CA VAL A 158 40.08 -27.17 49.48
C VAL A 158 40.94 -26.23 50.37
N LEU A 159 40.38 -25.08 50.84
CA LEU A 159 40.71 -24.17 51.98
C LEU A 159 40.92 -22.67 51.58
N THR A 160 40.63 -21.61 52.37
CA THR A 160 39.45 -21.18 53.21
C THR A 160 39.68 -19.75 53.79
N ASN A 161 38.65 -19.13 54.42
CA ASN A 161 38.64 -17.99 55.41
C ASN A 161 37.86 -16.72 54.95
N SER A 162 37.13 -15.95 55.79
CA SER A 162 36.72 -16.11 57.21
C SER A 162 35.49 -15.23 57.65
N ALA A 163 35.04 -15.42 58.90
CA ALA A 163 33.85 -14.89 59.64
C ALA A 163 33.62 -13.33 59.66
N ASN A 164 32.44 -12.72 59.96
CA ASN A 164 31.17 -13.04 60.70
C ASN A 164 31.15 -12.66 62.22
N PRO A 165 30.16 -11.86 62.71
CA PRO A 165 29.31 -12.24 63.88
C PRO A 165 27.81 -11.80 63.76
N TYR A 166 26.75 -12.58 64.10
CA TYR A 166 26.26 -13.13 65.40
C TYR A 166 25.47 -12.15 66.32
N ARG A 167 24.35 -12.46 67.02
CA ARG A 167 23.39 -13.61 67.04
C ARG A 167 22.20 -13.36 68.03
N GLN A 168 21.04 -14.07 67.89
CA GLN A 168 20.11 -14.66 68.93
C GLN A 168 18.59 -14.47 68.62
N ARG A 169 17.61 -15.33 69.00
CA ARG A 169 17.47 -16.77 69.40
C ARG A 169 15.96 -17.10 69.62
N ARG A 170 15.34 -18.22 69.16
CA ARG A 170 15.10 -19.51 69.90
C ARG A 170 14.13 -20.47 69.15
N LYS A 171 14.40 -21.80 69.19
CA LYS A 171 13.50 -23.01 69.23
C LYS A 171 12.50 -23.29 68.07
N ASN A 172 12.46 -24.46 67.40
CA ASN A 172 12.13 -25.88 67.78
C ASN A 172 10.60 -26.14 67.88
N GLU A 173 9.94 -27.22 67.39
CA GLU A 173 10.35 -28.60 66.97
C GLU A 173 9.27 -29.38 66.13
N VAL A 174 9.65 -30.51 65.49
CA VAL A 174 8.90 -31.77 65.11
C VAL A 174 7.55 -31.76 64.28
N GLN A 175 7.67 -32.11 62.97
CA GLN A 175 7.21 -33.33 62.25
C GLN A 175 5.74 -33.87 62.19
N GLN A 176 5.43 -34.46 61.01
CA GLN A 176 4.45 -35.52 60.66
C GLN A 176 2.94 -35.17 60.39
N ALA A 177 2.15 -36.18 59.98
CA ALA A 177 0.94 -36.01 59.15
C ALA A 177 -0.17 -37.06 59.36
N GLN A 178 -1.34 -36.82 58.73
CA GLN A 178 -2.54 -37.68 58.52
C GLN A 178 -3.67 -37.70 59.58
N LEU A 179 -4.91 -37.53 59.05
CA LEU A 179 -6.20 -38.19 59.38
C LEU A 179 -7.12 -37.72 60.56
N LEU A 180 -8.43 -37.73 60.23
CA LEU A 180 -9.66 -37.96 61.03
C LEU A 180 -10.26 -36.91 62.01
N ALA A 181 -11.34 -36.27 61.52
CA ALA A 181 -12.73 -36.27 62.04
C ALA A 181 -13.15 -35.93 63.50
N ARG A 182 -14.15 -35.01 63.56
CA ARG A 182 -15.32 -34.89 64.50
C ARG A 182 -15.21 -34.24 65.90
N GLU A 183 -16.05 -33.20 66.08
CA GLU A 183 -16.88 -32.84 67.27
C GLU A 183 -16.10 -32.35 68.55
N SER A 184 -16.58 -31.42 69.41
CA SER A 184 -17.94 -30.94 69.74
C SER A 184 -18.03 -29.47 70.30
N ILE A 185 -19.12 -28.74 69.96
CA ILE A 185 -20.01 -27.92 70.85
C ILE A 185 -19.58 -26.52 71.42
N LYS A 186 -20.60 -25.60 71.50
CA LYS A 186 -20.73 -24.31 72.26
C LYS A 186 -20.01 -23.04 71.73
N GLU A 187 -20.54 -21.80 71.82
CA GLU A 187 -21.86 -21.25 72.26
C GLU A 187 -22.08 -19.80 71.72
N ASN A 188 -23.35 -19.37 71.48
CA ASN A 188 -23.84 -17.97 71.24
C ASN A 188 -23.31 -17.19 70.00
N ASP A 189 -23.96 -16.14 69.45
CA ASP A 189 -25.26 -15.47 69.74
C ASP A 189 -25.93 -14.92 68.43
N GLU A 190 -27.17 -14.41 68.49
CA GLU A 190 -27.97 -13.99 67.31
C GLU A 190 -27.76 -12.52 66.82
N PRO A 191 -28.33 -12.12 65.66
CA PRO A 191 -29.53 -11.27 65.75
C PRO A 191 -30.62 -11.46 64.65
N GLU A 192 -31.80 -11.90 65.08
CA GLU A 192 -33.17 -11.48 64.72
C GLU A 192 -33.74 -11.54 63.27
N ARG A 193 -35.07 -11.76 63.22
CA ARG A 193 -35.90 -11.92 62.02
C ARG A 193 -37.35 -11.51 62.30
N MET A 194 -38.01 -10.77 61.39
CA MET A 194 -39.46 -10.49 61.50
C MET A 194 -40.35 -11.34 60.53
N PRO A 195 -41.55 -11.81 60.96
CA PRO A 195 -42.47 -12.66 60.19
C PRO A 195 -43.74 -11.92 59.63
N PRO A 196 -44.67 -12.59 58.91
CA PRO A 196 -45.72 -11.93 58.10
C PRO A 196 -47.14 -11.89 58.72
N PRO A 197 -48.10 -11.14 58.12
CA PRO A 197 -49.51 -11.06 58.57
C PRO A 197 -50.47 -12.12 57.92
N PRO A 198 -51.52 -12.59 58.62
CA PRO A 198 -52.48 -13.62 58.15
C PRO A 198 -53.88 -13.08 57.74
N ALA A 199 -54.89 -13.97 57.62
CA ALA A 199 -56.18 -13.70 56.97
C ALA A 199 -57.44 -13.62 57.89
N ALA A 200 -58.52 -13.09 57.29
CA ALA A 200 -59.80 -12.59 57.81
C ALA A 200 -60.71 -13.44 58.74
N LYS A 201 -61.60 -12.76 59.50
CA LYS A 201 -63.00 -13.17 59.83
C LYS A 201 -63.84 -12.08 60.56
N GLY A 202 -65.12 -11.91 60.20
CA GLY A 202 -66.20 -11.24 60.98
C GLY A 202 -66.20 -9.69 61.02
N THR A 203 -67.32 -8.95 61.22
CA THR A 203 -68.70 -9.33 61.59
C THR A 203 -69.74 -8.22 61.22
N MET A 204 -70.92 -8.61 60.68
CA MET A 204 -72.22 -7.87 60.53
C MET A 204 -72.29 -6.46 59.88
N GLY A 205 -73.24 -6.24 58.93
CA GLY A 205 -73.37 -4.93 58.24
C GLY A 205 -74.64 -4.55 57.41
N ARG A 206 -75.72 -5.35 57.37
CA ARG A 206 -77.09 -4.97 56.86
C ARG A 206 -77.27 -4.54 55.37
N ARG A 207 -77.94 -5.40 54.57
CA ARG A 207 -78.90 -5.17 53.43
C ARG A 207 -78.63 -4.00 52.44
N LYS A 208 -78.81 -4.12 51.11
CA LYS A 208 -79.86 -4.84 50.34
C LYS A 208 -79.46 -4.92 48.84
N SER A 209 -80.10 -5.80 48.06
CA SER A 209 -79.90 -5.95 46.61
C SER A 209 -80.81 -5.06 45.76
N VAL A 210 -80.25 -4.34 44.77
CA VAL A 210 -80.94 -3.78 43.59
C VAL A 210 -79.96 -3.80 42.42
N ALA A 211 -80.41 -4.20 41.23
CA ALA A 211 -79.70 -3.98 39.96
C ALA A 211 -80.42 -2.91 39.14
N PRO A 212 -79.69 -2.03 38.45
CA PRO A 212 -80.13 -1.67 37.11
C PRO A 212 -78.99 -1.56 36.09
N GLN A 213 -79.29 -2.04 34.88
CA GLN A 213 -78.99 -1.51 33.54
C GLN A 213 -77.60 -0.97 33.16
N GLU A 214 -77.32 -1.20 31.87
CA GLU A 214 -76.13 -0.85 31.11
C GLU A 214 -75.86 0.65 31.03
N LEU A 215 -74.59 1.05 30.93
CA LEU A 215 -74.02 1.71 29.74
C LEU A 215 -72.54 2.11 29.92
N ASN A 216 -71.75 1.89 28.87
CA ASN A 216 -70.52 2.62 28.50
C ASN A 216 -69.49 2.98 29.61
N LYS A 217 -68.80 1.97 30.16
CA LYS A 217 -67.49 2.16 30.84
C LYS A 217 -66.36 1.22 30.36
N GLY A 218 -66.41 0.83 29.08
CA GLY A 218 -65.45 -0.07 28.44
C GLY A 218 -64.26 0.60 27.73
N ASN A 219 -63.81 1.81 28.13
CA ASN A 219 -62.83 2.57 27.33
C ASN A 219 -61.69 3.24 28.14
N LYS A 220 -60.97 2.44 28.95
CA LYS A 220 -59.71 2.83 29.62
C LYS A 220 -58.56 1.81 29.47
N ARG A 221 -58.62 0.95 28.45
CA ARG A 221 -57.49 0.07 28.05
C ARG A 221 -57.10 0.14 26.56
N GLN A 222 -57.86 0.85 25.72
CA GLN A 222 -57.47 1.13 24.32
C GLN A 222 -56.82 2.52 24.13
N SER A 223 -56.77 3.38 25.16
CA SER A 223 -56.14 4.71 25.10
C SER A 223 -54.62 4.72 25.34
N CYS A 224 -53.95 3.57 25.28
CA CYS A 224 -52.50 3.43 25.42
C CYS A 224 -51.82 2.80 24.19
N VAL A 225 -52.60 2.52 23.14
CA VAL A 225 -52.13 2.15 21.80
C VAL A 225 -52.60 3.25 20.85
N ILE A 226 -51.83 3.55 19.80
CA ILE A 226 -51.98 4.75 18.95
C ILE A 226 -51.70 6.06 19.73
N LYS A 227 -50.41 6.33 19.96
CA LYS A 227 -49.89 7.70 19.85
C LYS A 227 -49.19 7.83 18.49
N PRO A 228 -49.40 8.90 17.71
CA PRO A 228 -48.57 9.16 16.52
C PRO A 228 -47.13 9.49 16.94
N PRO A 229 -46.13 9.29 16.06
CA PRO A 229 -44.71 9.49 16.36
C PRO A 229 -44.28 10.97 16.36
N GLU A 230 -44.99 11.83 17.07
CA GLU A 230 -44.73 13.28 17.14
C GLU A 230 -44.00 13.72 18.43
N MET A 231 -43.09 12.88 18.95
CA MET A 231 -42.16 13.25 20.04
C MET A 231 -40.70 12.82 19.78
N GLN A 232 -40.24 12.91 18.53
CA GLN A 232 -38.81 12.92 18.19
C GLN A 232 -38.42 14.10 17.29
N THR A 233 -38.84 15.31 17.67
CA THR A 233 -38.22 16.55 17.15
C THR A 233 -37.83 17.47 18.31
N LYS A 234 -36.80 18.29 18.10
CA LYS A 234 -36.26 19.29 19.05
C LYS A 234 -35.44 18.76 20.25
N LYS A 235 -34.50 17.85 19.98
CA LYS A 235 -33.17 17.88 20.64
C LYS A 235 -31.97 17.99 19.68
N GLY A 236 -32.20 18.13 18.38
CA GLY A 236 -31.17 18.52 17.43
C GLY A 236 -30.74 19.98 17.65
N LYS A 237 -29.43 20.24 17.68
CA LYS A 237 -28.90 21.62 17.60
C LYS A 237 -29.32 22.25 16.28
N PHE A 238 -29.83 23.49 16.33
CA PHE A 238 -30.14 24.27 15.13
C PHE A 238 -28.85 24.48 14.32
N GLY A 239 -28.76 23.88 13.13
CA GLY A 239 -27.63 24.11 12.21
C GLY A 239 -27.20 22.90 11.36
N GLU A 240 -27.40 21.66 11.82
CA GLU A 240 -26.98 20.50 11.02
C GLU A 240 -27.94 20.21 9.86
N ILE A 241 -27.53 20.61 8.65
CA ILE A 241 -28.05 20.10 7.39
C ILE A 241 -28.00 18.57 7.45
N SER A 242 -29.10 17.89 7.11
CA SER A 242 -29.26 16.43 7.17
C SER A 242 -28.01 15.67 6.70
N ARG A 243 -27.58 14.66 7.48
CA ARG A 243 -26.48 13.76 7.11
C ARG A 243 -27.06 12.57 6.34
N PRO A 244 -26.43 12.12 5.24
CA PRO A 244 -26.75 10.81 4.69
C PRO A 244 -26.52 9.75 5.77
N ASN A 245 -27.41 8.76 5.85
CA ASN A 245 -27.31 7.65 6.82
C ASN A 245 -27.27 8.04 8.31
N GLN A 246 -27.83 9.19 8.70
CA GLN A 246 -27.98 9.69 10.08
C GLN A 246 -28.30 8.60 11.14
N LYS A 247 -29.24 7.68 10.88
CA LYS A 247 -29.59 6.60 11.83
C LYS A 247 -28.41 5.67 12.16
N PHE A 248 -27.51 5.38 11.21
CA PHE A 248 -26.31 4.59 11.48
C PHE A 248 -25.30 5.38 12.33
N PHE A 249 -25.16 6.70 12.08
CA PHE A 249 -24.31 7.58 12.90
C PHE A 249 -24.81 7.63 14.35
N GLU A 250 -26.12 7.73 14.57
CA GLU A 250 -26.74 7.72 15.91
C GLU A 250 -26.48 6.38 16.63
N MET A 251 -26.77 5.24 15.99
CA MET A 251 -26.52 3.92 16.60
C MET A 251 -25.03 3.67 16.92
N ILE A 252 -24.10 4.24 16.15
CA ILE A 252 -22.65 4.16 16.43
C ILE A 252 -22.26 5.06 17.61
N GLN A 253 -22.84 6.27 17.70
CA GLN A 253 -22.59 7.19 18.81
C GLN A 253 -23.13 6.63 20.13
N ASP A 254 -24.37 6.13 20.14
CA ASP A 254 -24.99 5.46 21.29
C ASP A 254 -24.12 4.28 21.77
N PHE A 255 -23.57 3.49 20.84
CA PHE A 255 -22.67 2.38 21.18
C PHE A 255 -21.32 2.87 21.72
N ARG A 256 -20.74 3.93 21.15
CA ARG A 256 -19.46 4.51 21.62
C ARG A 256 -19.54 5.04 23.04
N GLU A 257 -20.69 5.51 23.48
CA GLU A 257 -20.93 5.93 24.87
C GLU A 257 -20.92 4.75 25.87
N THR A 258 -20.93 3.50 25.39
CA THR A 258 -20.78 2.27 26.21
C THR A 258 -19.36 1.70 26.23
N LEU A 259 -18.41 2.27 25.47
CA LEU A 259 -17.04 1.73 25.34
C LEU A 259 -16.05 2.34 26.34
N GLU A 260 -15.41 1.48 27.13
CA GLU A 260 -14.20 1.86 27.89
C GLU A 260 -12.98 1.94 26.95
N ILE A 261 -12.50 3.16 26.68
CA ILE A 261 -11.30 3.39 25.86
C ILE A 261 -10.07 3.46 26.76
N THR A 262 -9.13 2.51 26.57
CA THR A 262 -7.81 2.50 27.21
C THR A 262 -6.73 2.76 26.15
N PRO A 263 -6.28 4.01 25.93
CA PRO A 263 -5.28 4.31 24.91
C PRO A 263 -3.95 3.62 25.22
N ILE A 264 -3.22 3.20 24.18
CA ILE A 264 -1.92 2.52 24.31
C ILE A 264 -0.90 3.43 25.00
N SER A 265 -0.32 2.97 26.12
CA SER A 265 0.73 3.70 26.81
C SER A 265 2.08 3.46 26.15
N ALA A 266 2.82 4.54 25.92
CA ALA A 266 4.20 4.48 25.47
C ALA A 266 5.16 3.79 26.47
N SER A 267 4.70 3.39 27.67
CA SER A 267 5.46 2.64 28.67
C SER A 267 5.22 1.12 28.67
N GLU A 268 4.40 0.59 27.77
CA GLU A 268 4.08 -0.85 27.73
C GLU A 268 5.28 -1.73 27.34
N HIS A 269 5.40 -2.87 28.03
CA HIS A 269 6.49 -3.82 27.81
C HIS A 269 6.23 -4.70 26.59
N MET A 270 7.16 -4.71 25.63
CA MET A 270 7.02 -5.49 24.40
C MET A 270 7.45 -6.95 24.57
N ALA A 271 6.58 -7.88 24.19
CA ALA A 271 6.90 -9.30 24.10
C ALA A 271 7.60 -9.61 22.76
N PRO A 272 8.76 -10.32 22.75
CA PRO A 272 9.43 -10.69 21.50
C PRO A 272 8.71 -11.86 20.79
N GLN A 273 7.94 -11.55 19.75
CA GLN A 273 7.30 -12.55 18.88
C GLN A 273 8.06 -12.72 17.54
N ARG A 274 7.88 -13.86 16.86
CA ARG A 274 8.44 -14.09 15.51
C ARG A 274 7.70 -13.26 14.45
N ILE A 275 6.37 -13.26 14.53
CA ILE A 275 5.51 -12.40 13.73
C ILE A 275 4.80 -11.44 14.69
N CYS A 276 4.68 -10.17 14.33
CA CYS A 276 3.93 -9.16 15.08
C CYS A 276 2.89 -8.54 14.15
N VAL A 277 1.60 -8.62 14.51
CA VAL A 277 0.51 -8.07 13.71
C VAL A 277 -0.10 -6.88 14.43
N CYS A 278 0.05 -5.71 13.82
CA CYS A 278 -0.49 -4.45 14.32
C CYS A 278 -1.55 -3.90 13.38
N VAL A 279 -2.50 -3.14 13.92
CA VAL A 279 -3.48 -2.39 13.12
C VAL A 279 -3.41 -0.89 13.43
N ARG A 280 -3.57 -0.06 12.40
CA ARG A 280 -3.63 1.40 12.50
C ARG A 280 -4.89 1.95 11.81
N LYS A 281 -5.77 2.57 12.58
CA LYS A 281 -6.82 3.45 12.08
C LYS A 281 -6.20 4.81 11.73
N ARG A 282 -6.49 5.36 10.54
CA ARG A 282 -6.21 6.77 10.25
C ARG A 282 -7.41 7.66 10.60
N PRO A 283 -7.23 8.98 10.83
CA PRO A 283 -8.36 9.91 10.89
C PRO A 283 -9.13 9.98 9.57
N LEU A 284 -10.40 10.42 9.64
CA LEU A 284 -11.17 10.85 8.47
C LEU A 284 -10.47 12.05 7.81
N ASN A 285 -10.38 12.02 6.48
CA ASN A 285 -9.76 13.08 5.70
C ASN A 285 -10.76 14.20 5.36
N LYS A 286 -10.27 15.35 4.88
CA LYS A 286 -11.11 16.52 4.58
C LYS A 286 -12.21 16.25 3.55
N GLN A 287 -12.00 15.36 2.58
CA GLN A 287 -13.01 15.01 1.59
C GLN A 287 -14.11 14.12 2.18
N GLU A 288 -13.74 13.16 3.04
CA GLU A 288 -14.67 12.30 3.78
C GLU A 288 -15.54 13.12 4.75
N ILE A 289 -14.92 14.05 5.50
CA ILE A 289 -15.62 14.99 6.39
C ILE A 289 -16.60 15.87 5.59
N ASN A 290 -16.18 16.42 4.44
CA ASN A 290 -17.05 17.22 3.56
C ASN A 290 -18.21 16.40 2.96
N LYS A 291 -17.99 15.11 2.68
CA LYS A 291 -19.04 14.15 2.26
C LYS A 291 -19.97 13.72 3.41
N LYS A 292 -19.62 14.04 4.66
CA LYS A 292 -20.26 13.53 5.89
C LYS A 292 -20.20 12.00 6.00
N GLU A 293 -19.07 11.40 5.61
CA GLU A 293 -18.80 9.99 5.90
C GLU A 293 -18.89 9.71 7.41
N ILE A 294 -19.36 8.52 7.73
CA ILE A 294 -19.51 8.04 9.11
C ILE A 294 -18.26 7.24 9.46
N ASP A 295 -17.65 7.52 10.62
CA ASP A 295 -16.57 6.70 11.17
C ASP A 295 -17.16 5.41 11.77
N VAL A 296 -16.87 4.27 11.14
CA VAL A 296 -17.35 2.94 11.54
C VAL A 296 -16.30 2.12 12.32
N VAL A 297 -15.13 2.69 12.65
CA VAL A 297 -14.04 1.96 13.29
C VAL A 297 -13.71 2.53 14.67
N SER A 298 -13.82 1.72 15.71
CA SER A 298 -13.54 2.11 17.09
C SER A 298 -12.35 1.32 17.64
N VAL A 299 -11.40 2.01 18.27
CA VAL A 299 -10.20 1.38 18.87
C VAL A 299 -10.29 1.57 20.39
N PRO A 300 -10.90 0.63 21.14
CA PRO A 300 -10.92 0.70 22.61
C PRO A 300 -9.54 0.43 23.24
N GLY A 301 -8.56 -0.04 22.46
CA GLY A 301 -7.18 -0.27 22.89
C GLY A 301 -6.90 -1.70 23.35
N LYS A 302 -5.79 -1.91 24.07
CA LYS A 302 -5.32 -3.25 24.51
C LYS A 302 -5.23 -4.26 23.35
N GLY A 303 -4.77 -3.80 22.17
CA GLY A 303 -4.70 -4.62 20.94
C GLY A 303 -6.06 -4.84 20.23
N THR A 304 -7.16 -4.35 20.78
CA THR A 304 -8.53 -4.59 20.29
C THR A 304 -8.98 -3.49 19.33
N LEU A 305 -9.58 -3.90 18.21
CA LEU A 305 -10.25 -3.01 17.25
C LEU A 305 -11.65 -3.54 16.96
N LEU A 306 -12.62 -2.64 16.86
CA LEU A 306 -14.02 -2.93 16.59
C LEU A 306 -14.48 -2.24 15.30
N VAL A 307 -15.19 -2.97 14.44
CA VAL A 307 -15.89 -2.41 13.27
C VAL A 307 -17.40 -2.49 13.48
N HIS A 308 -18.07 -1.36 13.26
CA HIS A 308 -19.52 -1.21 13.29
C HIS A 308 -20.08 -1.39 11.89
N GLU A 309 -20.19 -2.63 11.42
CA GLU A 309 -20.65 -2.92 10.06
C GLU A 309 -22.14 -2.53 9.91
N PRO A 310 -22.50 -1.54 9.06
CA PRO A 310 -23.87 -1.06 8.97
C PRO A 310 -24.68 -1.95 8.01
N LYS A 311 -25.55 -2.79 8.57
CA LYS A 311 -26.37 -3.75 7.83
C LYS A 311 -27.85 -3.40 7.86
N GLN A 312 -28.59 -4.04 6.95
CA GLN A 312 -30.04 -3.90 6.84
C GLN A 312 -30.65 -5.29 6.66
N LYS A 313 -31.65 -5.61 7.49
CA LYS A 313 -32.43 -6.85 7.39
C LYS A 313 -33.40 -6.82 6.21
N VAL A 314 -33.98 -7.98 5.88
CA VAL A 314 -34.97 -8.16 4.81
C VAL A 314 -36.24 -7.31 5.03
N ASP A 315 -36.62 -7.05 6.28
CA ASP A 315 -37.71 -6.15 6.68
C ASP A 315 -37.33 -4.64 6.59
N LEU A 316 -36.19 -4.32 5.97
CA LEU A 316 -35.56 -3.01 5.91
C LEU A 316 -35.09 -2.44 7.26
N THR A 317 -35.10 -3.23 8.35
CA THR A 317 -34.57 -2.78 9.65
C THR A 317 -33.05 -2.66 9.60
N LYS A 318 -32.57 -1.40 9.62
CA LYS A 318 -31.15 -1.05 9.81
C LYS A 318 -30.66 -1.43 11.20
N TYR A 319 -29.50 -2.08 11.27
CA TYR A 319 -28.80 -2.51 12.50
C TYR A 319 -27.28 -2.43 12.32
N LEU A 320 -26.51 -2.53 13.42
CA LEU A 320 -25.06 -2.65 13.38
C LEU A 320 -24.64 -4.09 13.70
N GLU A 321 -23.70 -4.63 12.93
CA GLU A 321 -23.00 -5.86 13.26
C GLU A 321 -21.59 -5.52 13.75
N ASN A 322 -21.38 -5.67 15.06
CA ASN A 322 -20.17 -5.24 15.75
C ASN A 322 -19.12 -6.36 15.72
N GLN A 323 -18.23 -6.35 14.73
CA GLN A 323 -17.15 -7.35 14.58
C GLN A 323 -15.87 -6.90 15.31
N ILE A 324 -15.44 -7.69 16.31
CA ILE A 324 -14.27 -7.42 17.17
C ILE A 324 -13.06 -8.22 16.67
N PHE A 325 -11.91 -7.56 16.56
CA PHE A 325 -10.62 -8.13 16.17
C PHE A 325 -9.55 -7.88 17.24
N HIS A 326 -8.63 -8.82 17.42
CA HIS A 326 -7.62 -8.80 18.47
C HIS A 326 -6.20 -8.94 17.90
N PHE A 327 -5.50 -7.81 17.75
CA PHE A 327 -4.12 -7.71 17.24
C PHE A 327 -3.09 -7.73 18.37
N ASP A 328 -1.80 -7.60 18.07
CA ASP A 328 -0.76 -7.43 19.10
C ASP A 328 -0.74 -5.96 19.58
N TYR A 329 -0.87 -5.02 18.65
CA TYR A 329 -1.05 -3.59 18.94
C TYR A 329 -2.13 -2.96 18.04
N SER A 330 -2.91 -2.05 18.62
CA SER A 330 -4.01 -1.35 17.96
C SER A 330 -3.86 0.15 18.13
N PHE A 331 -3.61 0.86 17.03
CA PHE A 331 -3.39 2.30 16.99
C PHE A 331 -4.65 3.03 16.50
N ASP A 332 -5.08 4.04 17.24
CA ASP A 332 -6.20 4.92 16.91
C ASP A 332 -5.80 6.05 15.93
N GLU A 333 -6.76 6.90 15.59
CA GLU A 333 -6.58 8.07 14.73
C GLU A 333 -5.64 9.16 15.27
N SER A 334 -5.27 9.11 16.56
CA SER A 334 -4.35 10.07 17.21
C SER A 334 -2.88 9.61 17.16
N ALA A 335 -2.64 8.32 16.96
CA ALA A 335 -1.32 7.71 17.01
C ALA A 335 -0.37 8.26 15.93
N THR A 336 0.75 8.87 16.35
CA THR A 336 1.78 9.41 15.45
C THR A 336 2.60 8.29 14.80
N ASN A 337 3.34 8.63 13.73
CA ASN A 337 4.27 7.68 13.09
C ASN A 337 5.34 7.18 14.08
N ASP A 338 5.79 8.03 15.00
CA ASP A 338 6.78 7.72 16.05
C ASP A 338 6.27 6.65 17.03
N LEU A 339 5.00 6.77 17.44
CA LEU A 339 4.35 5.81 18.35
C LEU A 339 4.16 4.46 17.66
N VAL A 340 3.67 4.47 16.41
CA VAL A 340 3.55 3.25 15.59
C VAL A 340 4.92 2.61 15.39
N TYR A 341 5.94 3.39 15.03
CA TYR A 341 7.31 2.94 14.82
C TYR A 341 7.89 2.23 16.06
N LYS A 342 7.70 2.84 17.24
CA LYS A 342 8.19 2.31 18.53
C LYS A 342 7.69 0.88 18.79
N PHE A 343 6.44 0.59 18.45
CA PHE A 343 5.79 -0.71 18.69
C PHE A 343 5.81 -1.67 17.48
N THR A 344 6.41 -1.28 16.34
CA THR A 344 6.42 -2.11 15.11
C THR A 344 7.85 -2.40 14.63
N ALA A 345 8.53 -1.40 14.07
CA ALA A 345 9.82 -1.54 13.42
C ALA A 345 11.01 -1.36 14.37
N LYS A 346 10.87 -0.63 15.49
CA LYS A 346 11.99 -0.39 16.42
C LYS A 346 12.62 -1.68 17.01
N PRO A 347 11.85 -2.71 17.45
CA PRO A 347 12.43 -3.98 17.92
C PRO A 347 13.12 -4.77 16.81
N LEU A 348 12.67 -4.59 15.56
CA LEU A 348 13.27 -5.22 14.39
C LEU A 348 14.66 -4.63 14.07
N VAL A 349 14.93 -3.37 14.42
CA VAL A 349 16.29 -2.79 14.34
C VAL A 349 17.25 -3.55 15.24
N GLN A 350 16.92 -3.83 16.51
CA GLN A 350 17.79 -4.65 17.36
C GLN A 350 18.04 -6.05 16.75
N SER A 351 17.04 -6.59 16.07
CA SER A 351 17.09 -7.93 15.49
C SER A 351 18.16 -8.09 14.40
N ILE A 352 18.41 -7.06 13.57
CA ILE A 352 19.45 -7.16 12.54
C ILE A 352 20.88 -7.11 13.12
N PHE A 353 21.09 -6.48 14.28
CA PHE A 353 22.37 -6.55 15.01
C PHE A 353 22.58 -7.90 15.70
N GLU A 354 21.52 -8.63 16.01
CA GLU A 354 21.54 -10.04 16.47
C GLU A 354 21.80 -11.04 15.32
N GLY A 355 21.96 -10.55 14.09
CA GLY A 355 22.20 -11.37 12.90
C GLY A 355 20.93 -12.01 12.32
N ALA A 356 19.77 -11.34 12.45
CA ALA A 356 18.50 -11.79 11.91
C ALA A 356 18.12 -11.06 10.60
N MET A 357 17.26 -11.70 9.81
CA MET A 357 16.55 -11.09 8.68
C MET A 357 15.24 -10.48 9.20
N ALA A 358 15.16 -9.15 9.22
CA ALA A 358 13.98 -8.42 9.66
C ALA A 358 13.13 -7.96 8.47
N THR A 359 11.80 -7.94 8.63
CA THR A 359 10.90 -7.31 7.64
C THR A 359 9.73 -6.61 8.30
N CYS A 360 9.37 -5.42 7.82
CA CYS A 360 8.17 -4.70 8.25
C CYS A 360 7.38 -4.25 7.01
N PHE A 361 6.12 -4.66 6.88
CA PHE A 361 5.29 -4.33 5.72
C PHE A 361 3.97 -3.65 6.11
N ALA A 362 3.66 -2.55 5.41
CA ALA A 362 2.37 -1.87 5.48
C ALA A 362 1.39 -2.47 4.46
N TYR A 363 0.19 -2.83 4.90
CA TYR A 363 -0.84 -3.48 4.08
C TYR A 363 -2.22 -2.80 4.24
N GLY A 364 -3.11 -2.94 3.26
CA GLY A 364 -4.47 -2.40 3.24
C GLY A 364 -4.77 -1.57 1.99
N GLN A 365 -5.95 -0.96 1.92
CA GLN A 365 -6.43 -0.26 0.71
C GLN A 365 -5.60 0.98 0.32
N THR A 366 -5.81 1.48 -0.88
CA THR A 366 -5.38 2.83 -1.24
C THR A 366 -6.10 3.87 -0.40
N GLY A 367 -5.35 4.91 -0.01
CA GLY A 367 -5.81 5.95 0.90
C GLY A 367 -5.82 5.59 2.39
N SER A 368 -5.51 4.35 2.81
CA SER A 368 -5.53 3.99 4.24
C SER A 368 -4.35 4.52 5.06
N GLY A 369 -3.24 4.91 4.43
CA GLY A 369 -2.08 5.51 5.10
C GLY A 369 -0.77 4.72 5.04
N LYS A 370 -0.67 3.67 4.21
CA LYS A 370 0.57 2.87 4.01
C LYS A 370 1.80 3.76 3.76
N THR A 371 1.82 4.49 2.66
CA THR A 371 2.96 5.34 2.25
C THR A 371 3.20 6.52 3.20
N HIS A 372 2.17 7.02 3.89
CA HIS A 372 2.30 8.04 4.95
C HIS A 372 3.04 7.49 6.18
N THR A 373 2.81 6.22 6.51
CA THR A 373 3.47 5.57 7.65
C THR A 373 4.90 5.17 7.31
N MET A 374 5.12 4.59 6.13
CA MET A 374 6.44 4.13 5.71
C MET A 374 7.36 5.30 5.30
N GLY A 375 6.89 6.17 4.40
CA GLY A 375 7.66 7.27 3.82
C GLY A 375 7.41 8.67 4.42
N GLY A 376 6.51 8.83 5.39
CA GLY A 376 6.29 10.09 6.11
C GLY A 376 5.21 11.02 5.54
N ASP A 377 4.93 12.10 6.29
CA ASP A 377 3.88 13.11 6.04
C ASP A 377 3.97 13.75 4.64
N PHE A 378 2.83 14.17 4.06
CA PHE A 378 2.80 14.90 2.78
C PHE A 378 2.46 16.39 2.97
N SER A 379 3.40 17.27 2.61
CA SER A 379 3.21 18.72 2.51
C SER A 379 2.83 19.12 1.08
N GLY A 380 1.58 18.84 0.70
CA GLY A 380 1.09 19.08 -0.66
C GLY A 380 1.66 18.05 -1.64
N ARG A 381 2.62 18.45 -2.48
CA ARG A 381 3.33 17.54 -3.41
C ARG A 381 4.69 17.06 -2.90
N GLN A 382 5.22 17.63 -1.82
CA GLN A 382 6.47 17.15 -1.21
C GLN A 382 6.15 16.15 -0.09
N GLN A 383 7.02 15.15 0.08
CA GLN A 383 6.94 14.18 1.16
C GLN A 383 8.05 14.46 2.17
N ASN A 384 7.69 14.60 3.45
CA ASN A 384 8.64 14.79 4.55
C ASN A 384 9.17 13.43 5.01
N SER A 385 10.12 12.89 4.24
CA SER A 385 10.72 11.57 4.47
C SER A 385 11.32 11.38 5.86
N ALA A 386 11.74 12.47 6.54
CA ALA A 386 12.29 12.42 7.89
C ALA A 386 11.30 11.97 8.99
N LYS A 387 10.00 11.87 8.68
CA LYS A 387 8.95 11.39 9.58
C LYS A 387 8.37 10.01 9.23
N GLY A 388 8.95 9.32 8.25
CA GLY A 388 8.56 7.95 7.90
C GLY A 388 9.25 6.89 8.77
N ILE A 389 8.64 5.71 8.91
CA ILE A 389 9.32 4.52 9.47
C ILE A 389 10.66 4.27 8.79
N TYR A 390 10.80 4.55 7.49
CA TYR A 390 12.07 4.47 6.77
C TYR A 390 13.20 5.31 7.43
N ALA A 391 12.91 6.55 7.82
CA ALA A 391 13.90 7.44 8.43
C ALA A 391 14.14 7.11 9.91
N PHE A 392 13.08 6.79 10.68
CA PHE A 392 13.24 6.39 12.08
C PHE A 392 14.05 5.10 12.23
N ALA A 393 13.84 4.12 11.34
CA ALA A 393 14.65 2.90 11.29
C ALA A 393 16.11 3.22 10.97
N ALA A 394 16.39 4.09 9.98
CA ALA A 394 17.75 4.51 9.66
C ALA A 394 18.44 5.21 10.84
N GLN A 395 17.75 6.13 11.52
CA GLN A 395 18.27 6.83 12.71
C GLN A 395 18.63 5.86 13.83
N ASP A 396 17.76 4.90 14.17
CA ASP A 396 18.08 3.87 15.17
C ASP A 396 19.19 2.91 14.71
N VAL A 397 19.32 2.62 13.40
CA VAL A 397 20.43 1.80 12.89
C VAL A 397 21.76 2.51 13.12
N PHE A 398 21.89 3.79 12.76
CA PHE A 398 23.13 4.55 13.01
C PHE A 398 23.38 4.81 14.50
N ALA A 399 22.34 4.98 15.32
CA ALA A 399 22.48 5.04 16.77
C ALA A 399 23.02 3.72 17.36
N ASN A 400 22.56 2.57 16.84
CA ASN A 400 23.02 1.25 17.29
C ASN A 400 24.42 0.90 16.76
N LEU A 401 24.80 1.30 15.53
CA LEU A 401 26.17 1.14 15.02
C LEU A 401 27.20 1.81 15.94
N ASN A 402 26.90 3.04 16.38
CA ASN A 402 27.74 3.81 17.30
C ASN A 402 27.62 3.35 18.77
N HIS A 403 26.74 2.40 19.10
CA HIS A 403 26.52 1.95 20.47
C HIS A 403 27.55 0.89 20.88
N ARG A 404 28.12 1.03 22.10
CA ARG A 404 29.18 0.14 22.63
C ARG A 404 28.83 -1.36 22.62
N LYS A 405 27.54 -1.72 22.60
CA LYS A 405 27.09 -3.12 22.46
C LYS A 405 27.45 -3.73 21.10
N TYR A 406 27.52 -2.94 20.02
CA TYR A 406 27.67 -3.43 18.65
C TYR A 406 28.89 -2.86 17.91
N SER A 407 29.53 -1.80 18.42
CA SER A 407 30.73 -1.20 17.80
C SER A 407 31.92 -2.17 17.65
N HIS A 408 31.92 -3.30 18.35
CA HIS A 408 32.94 -4.36 18.22
C HIS A 408 32.69 -5.32 17.04
N LEU A 409 31.56 -5.20 16.34
CA LEU A 409 31.17 -6.07 15.21
C LEU A 409 31.68 -5.58 13.84
N ASP A 410 32.26 -4.37 13.80
CA ASP A 410 32.83 -3.72 12.60
C ASP A 410 31.89 -3.78 11.38
N LEU A 411 30.70 -3.21 11.55
CA LEU A 411 29.59 -3.25 10.61
C LEU A 411 29.47 -1.95 9.81
N CYS A 412 29.26 -2.07 8.50
CA CYS A 412 28.89 -0.98 7.61
C CYS A 412 27.46 -1.15 7.09
N ALA A 413 26.77 -0.02 6.92
CA ALA A 413 25.41 0.03 6.41
C ALA A 413 25.41 0.25 4.89
N TYR A 414 24.57 -0.52 4.20
CA TYR A 414 24.29 -0.42 2.77
C TYR A 414 22.78 -0.29 2.59
N VAL A 415 22.36 0.57 1.66
CA VAL A 415 20.94 0.81 1.36
C VAL A 415 20.67 0.58 -0.11
N SER A 416 19.62 -0.19 -0.38
CA SER A 416 19.01 -0.33 -1.71
C SER A 416 17.53 0.02 -1.63
N PHE A 417 16.98 0.59 -2.70
CA PHE A 417 15.57 0.97 -2.76
C PHE A 417 15.04 0.65 -4.14
N PHE A 418 14.01 -0.19 -4.22
CA PHE A 418 13.44 -0.65 -5.49
C PHE A 418 11.92 -0.76 -5.41
N GLU A 419 11.27 -0.77 -6.57
CA GLU A 419 9.84 -1.07 -6.68
C GLU A 419 9.58 -2.33 -7.51
N ILE A 420 8.53 -3.05 -7.14
CA ILE A 420 7.95 -4.13 -7.93
C ILE A 420 6.70 -3.57 -8.59
N TYR A 421 6.71 -3.52 -9.92
CA TYR A 421 5.67 -2.92 -10.75
C TYR A 421 5.39 -3.81 -11.96
N ASN A 422 4.12 -4.18 -12.16
CA ASN A 422 3.67 -5.10 -13.21
C ASN A 422 4.59 -6.33 -13.35
N GLY A 423 4.77 -7.07 -12.24
CA GLY A 423 5.57 -8.30 -12.13
C GLY A 423 7.10 -8.10 -12.18
N LYS A 424 7.57 -6.94 -12.62
CA LYS A 424 8.99 -6.61 -12.87
C LYS A 424 9.57 -5.79 -11.72
N VAL A 425 10.89 -5.81 -11.56
CA VAL A 425 11.60 -5.05 -10.52
C VAL A 425 12.34 -3.87 -11.16
N TYR A 426 12.28 -2.71 -10.52
CA TYR A 426 12.93 -1.47 -10.98
C TYR A 426 13.68 -0.80 -9.83
N ASP A 427 14.95 -0.47 -10.05
CA ASP A 427 15.79 0.20 -9.06
C ASP A 427 15.41 1.69 -8.93
N LEU A 428 14.99 2.14 -7.74
CA LEU A 428 14.58 3.53 -7.50
C LEU A 428 15.76 4.47 -7.24
N LEU A 429 16.95 3.93 -6.97
CA LEU A 429 18.19 4.71 -6.86
C LEU A 429 18.81 4.87 -8.26
N ASN A 430 18.88 3.77 -9.01
CA ASN A 430 19.38 3.73 -10.38
C ASN A 430 18.29 4.03 -11.44
N LYS A 431 17.55 5.14 -11.26
CA LYS A 431 16.67 5.76 -12.28
C LYS A 431 15.63 4.83 -12.95
N LYS A 432 15.08 3.86 -12.22
CA LYS A 432 14.21 2.76 -12.71
C LYS A 432 14.90 1.80 -13.69
N ALA A 433 16.18 1.47 -13.47
CA ALA A 433 16.83 0.35 -14.14
C ALA A 433 16.04 -0.95 -13.90
N LYS A 434 15.64 -1.66 -14.97
CA LYS A 434 14.88 -2.91 -14.91
C LYS A 434 15.80 -4.06 -14.47
N LEU A 435 15.52 -4.63 -13.30
CA LEU A 435 16.33 -5.69 -12.68
C LEU A 435 15.77 -7.09 -12.98
N ARG A 436 16.60 -8.12 -12.80
CA ARG A 436 16.21 -9.54 -12.93
C ARG A 436 16.21 -10.22 -11.57
N VAL A 437 15.15 -10.97 -11.28
CA VAL A 437 15.06 -11.79 -10.06
C VAL A 437 15.37 -13.24 -10.43
N LEU A 438 16.44 -13.78 -9.86
CA LEU A 438 16.87 -15.17 -10.04
C LEU A 438 16.80 -15.92 -8.71
N GLU A 439 16.83 -17.24 -8.78
CA GLU A 439 16.90 -18.15 -7.63
C GLU A 439 18.14 -19.05 -7.83
N ASP A 440 18.95 -19.24 -6.79
CA ASP A 440 20.17 -20.06 -6.86
C ASP A 440 19.94 -21.52 -6.47
N GLU A 441 20.99 -22.35 -6.58
CA GLU A 441 20.98 -23.78 -6.21
C GLU A 441 20.60 -24.03 -4.73
N ARG A 442 20.68 -23.01 -3.88
CA ARG A 442 20.33 -23.05 -2.45
C ARG A 442 18.91 -22.50 -2.19
N GLN A 443 18.16 -22.22 -3.25
CA GLN A 443 16.84 -21.59 -3.23
C GLN A 443 16.82 -20.18 -2.59
N GLN A 444 17.96 -19.48 -2.61
CA GLN A 444 18.01 -18.06 -2.21
C GLN A 444 17.67 -17.18 -3.42
N VAL A 445 16.84 -16.16 -3.18
CA VAL A 445 16.37 -15.27 -4.25
C VAL A 445 17.25 -14.03 -4.32
N GLN A 446 17.85 -13.79 -5.47
CA GLN A 446 18.80 -12.70 -5.71
C GLN A 446 18.26 -11.72 -6.77
N VAL A 447 18.30 -10.42 -6.47
CA VAL A 447 17.90 -9.35 -7.40
C VAL A 447 19.16 -8.87 -8.13
N VAL A 448 19.40 -9.40 -9.32
CA VAL A 448 20.62 -9.16 -10.10
C VAL A 448 20.60 -7.75 -10.69
N GLY A 449 21.64 -6.98 -10.36
CA GLY A 449 21.82 -5.59 -10.78
C GLY A 449 21.28 -4.53 -9.82
N LEU A 450 20.77 -4.93 -8.64
CA LEU A 450 20.31 -4.02 -7.59
C LEU A 450 21.49 -3.22 -7.02
N GLU A 451 21.34 -1.89 -6.92
CA GLU A 451 22.38 -1.01 -6.38
C GLU A 451 22.34 -0.98 -4.84
N GLU A 452 23.37 -1.55 -4.19
CA GLU A 452 23.61 -1.40 -2.75
C GLU A 452 24.55 -0.23 -2.49
N VAL A 453 23.98 0.94 -2.14
CA VAL A 453 24.76 2.16 -1.87
C VAL A 453 25.25 2.16 -0.42
N TYR A 454 26.56 2.24 -0.23
CA TYR A 454 27.16 2.44 1.09
C TYR A 454 26.75 3.79 1.68
N VAL A 455 26.40 3.81 2.97
CA VAL A 455 25.93 5.01 3.69
C VAL A 455 26.61 5.15 5.05
N SER A 456 27.05 6.38 5.35
CA SER A 456 27.78 6.74 6.57
C SER A 456 26.93 7.47 7.61
N SER A 457 25.78 8.03 7.20
CA SER A 457 24.89 8.82 8.04
C SER A 457 23.40 8.54 7.80
N ALA A 458 22.55 8.82 8.79
CA ALA A 458 21.10 8.72 8.63
C ALA A 458 20.56 9.75 7.63
N GLU A 459 21.23 10.90 7.56
CA GLU A 459 20.96 12.02 6.65
C GLU A 459 21.21 11.65 5.19
N GLU A 460 22.21 10.79 4.90
CA GLU A 460 22.36 10.17 3.59
C GLU A 460 21.18 9.27 3.25
N VAL A 461 20.77 8.37 4.15
CA VAL A 461 19.63 7.48 3.90
C VAL A 461 18.34 8.28 3.65
N ILE A 462 18.11 9.37 4.38
CA ILE A 462 16.97 10.26 4.14
C ILE A 462 17.01 10.89 2.74
N LYS A 463 18.19 11.29 2.22
CA LYS A 463 18.33 11.76 0.83
C LYS A 463 18.04 10.64 -0.18
N MET A 464 18.51 9.41 0.06
CA MET A 464 18.22 8.27 -0.82
C MET A 464 16.72 7.93 -0.84
N ILE A 465 16.04 8.00 0.32
CA ILE A 465 14.58 7.85 0.42
C ILE A 465 13.86 8.96 -0.37
N GLN A 466 14.29 10.22 -0.24
CA GLN A 466 13.71 11.34 -1.01
C GLN A 466 13.89 11.17 -2.52
N MET A 467 15.08 10.75 -2.96
CA MET A 467 15.40 10.47 -4.36
C MET A 467 14.53 9.34 -4.92
N GLY A 468 14.51 8.18 -4.25
CA GLY A 468 13.71 7.03 -4.70
C GLY A 468 12.21 7.27 -4.64
N SER A 469 11.71 8.01 -3.64
CA SER A 469 10.30 8.40 -3.54
C SER A 469 9.90 9.38 -4.64
N SER A 470 10.80 10.30 -5.00
CA SER A 470 10.62 11.19 -6.17
C SER A 470 10.59 10.38 -7.46
N CYS A 471 11.53 9.44 -7.65
CA CYS A 471 11.60 8.56 -8.81
C CYS A 471 10.31 7.69 -8.96
N ARG A 472 9.82 7.10 -7.86
CA ARG A 472 8.53 6.39 -7.79
C ARG A 472 7.37 7.30 -8.19
N THR A 473 7.42 8.59 -7.83
CA THR A 473 6.37 9.59 -8.11
C THR A 473 6.41 10.12 -9.55
N SER A 474 7.57 10.16 -10.22
CA SER A 474 7.72 10.73 -11.58
C SER A 474 6.90 10.05 -12.69
N GLY A 475 6.32 8.86 -12.44
CA GLY A 475 5.46 8.14 -13.39
C GLY A 475 3.97 8.54 -13.37
N GLN A 476 3.56 9.53 -12.56
CA GLN A 476 2.15 9.90 -12.42
C GLN A 476 1.57 10.58 -13.68
N THR A 477 0.75 9.84 -14.43
CA THR A 477 -0.32 10.46 -15.25
C THR A 477 -1.42 11.01 -14.33
N SER A 478 -2.18 12.00 -14.80
CA SER A 478 -3.11 12.79 -13.98
C SER A 478 -4.26 12.01 -13.30
N ALA A 479 -4.52 10.77 -13.72
CA ALA A 479 -5.50 9.87 -13.09
C ALA A 479 -4.92 8.96 -11.99
N ASN A 480 -3.60 8.71 -11.99
CA ASN A 480 -3.03 7.52 -11.37
C ASN A 480 -1.97 7.87 -10.30
N ALA A 481 -2.34 7.77 -9.03
CA ALA A 481 -1.42 7.98 -7.90
C ALA A 481 -0.45 6.77 -7.74
N ASN A 482 0.70 6.80 -8.42
CA ASN A 482 1.57 5.63 -8.61
C ASN A 482 1.98 4.85 -7.32
N SER A 483 2.00 5.49 -6.15
CA SER A 483 2.26 4.80 -4.87
C SER A 483 1.16 3.82 -4.43
N SER A 484 0.01 3.79 -5.10
CA SER A 484 -1.01 2.74 -4.96
C SER A 484 -0.68 1.47 -5.76
N ARG A 485 0.16 1.58 -6.81
CA ARG A 485 0.26 0.58 -7.89
C ARG A 485 1.60 -0.15 -7.98
N SER A 486 2.65 0.36 -7.33
CA SER A 486 3.91 -0.36 -7.14
C SER A 486 4.12 -0.72 -5.67
N HIS A 487 4.65 -1.92 -5.39
CA HIS A 487 5.17 -2.25 -4.07
C HIS A 487 6.59 -1.67 -3.95
N ALA A 488 6.87 -0.84 -2.96
CA ALA A 488 8.21 -0.28 -2.75
C ALA A 488 8.92 -0.96 -1.57
N ILE A 489 10.17 -1.36 -1.77
CA ILE A 489 11.01 -2.08 -0.81
C ILE A 489 12.31 -1.30 -0.60
N LEU A 490 12.44 -0.69 0.57
CA LEU A 490 13.71 -0.15 1.06
C LEU A 490 14.40 -1.24 1.87
N GLN A 491 15.66 -1.55 1.57
CA GLN A 491 16.46 -2.49 2.37
C GLN A 491 17.62 -1.75 3.03
N ILE A 492 17.84 -2.06 4.32
CA ILE A 492 19.05 -1.66 5.06
C ILE A 492 19.81 -2.95 5.37
N ALA A 493 20.94 -3.16 4.72
CA ALA A 493 21.83 -4.30 4.91
C ALA A 493 23.02 -3.89 5.79
N LEU A 494 23.35 -4.73 6.77
CA LEU A 494 24.55 -4.62 7.58
C LEU A 494 25.56 -5.67 7.11
N ARG A 495 26.72 -5.23 6.64
CA ARG A 495 27.83 -6.07 6.18
C ARG A 495 29.04 -5.85 7.09
N ARG A 496 29.88 -6.87 7.29
CA ARG A 496 31.13 -6.73 8.09
C ARG A 496 32.30 -6.27 7.24
N ASN A 497 33.15 -5.41 7.79
CA ASN A 497 34.35 -4.92 7.10
C ASN A 497 35.45 -5.97 7.00
N ASP A 498 35.57 -6.90 7.96
CA ASP A 498 36.56 -8.00 7.95
C ASP A 498 36.47 -8.85 6.67
N ARG A 499 35.24 -8.97 6.13
CA ARG A 499 34.89 -9.66 4.89
C ARG A 499 33.73 -8.91 4.24
N ALA A 500 34.03 -7.83 3.51
CA ALA A 500 33.06 -6.87 2.97
C ALA A 500 31.84 -7.47 2.20
N SER A 501 31.92 -8.70 1.69
CA SER A 501 30.79 -9.41 1.06
C SER A 501 29.84 -10.13 2.03
N THR A 502 30.19 -10.28 3.30
CA THR A 502 29.40 -11.06 4.28
C THR A 502 28.24 -10.24 4.85
N LEU A 503 27.01 -10.67 4.57
CA LEU A 503 25.80 -10.12 5.14
C LEU A 503 25.65 -10.59 6.60
N HIS A 504 25.61 -9.64 7.54
CA HIS A 504 25.35 -9.91 8.96
C HIS A 504 23.85 -9.86 9.26
N GLY A 505 23.16 -8.82 8.77
CA GLY A 505 21.71 -8.63 8.98
C GLY A 505 21.09 -7.80 7.86
N LYS A 506 19.78 -7.94 7.63
CA LYS A 506 19.04 -7.22 6.57
C LYS A 506 17.66 -6.83 7.10
N PHE A 507 17.29 -5.55 7.00
CA PHE A 507 15.95 -5.07 7.31
C PHE A 507 15.25 -4.64 6.02
N SER A 508 14.18 -5.33 5.63
CA SER A 508 13.32 -4.92 4.51
C SER A 508 12.11 -4.14 5.02
N LEU A 509 11.95 -2.90 4.57
CA LEU A 509 10.83 -2.02 4.90
C LEU A 509 9.97 -1.85 3.65
N VAL A 510 8.72 -2.31 3.71
CA VAL A 510 7.86 -2.52 2.53
C VAL A 510 6.60 -1.67 2.60
N ASP A 511 6.38 -0.84 1.58
CA ASP A 511 5.13 -0.13 1.31
C ASP A 511 4.42 -0.86 0.16
N LEU A 512 3.47 -1.74 0.49
CA LEU A 512 2.74 -2.53 -0.51
C LEU A 512 1.80 -1.65 -1.35
N ALA A 513 1.35 -2.19 -2.48
CA ALA A 513 0.27 -1.65 -3.29
C ALA A 513 -1.10 -1.67 -2.56
N GLY A 514 -2.12 -1.08 -3.18
CA GLY A 514 -3.52 -1.18 -2.77
C GLY A 514 -4.07 -2.61 -2.81
N ASN A 515 -5.11 -2.89 -2.03
CA ASN A 515 -5.86 -4.16 -2.04
C ASN A 515 -7.34 -3.98 -2.44
N GLU A 516 -7.65 -2.84 -3.07
CA GLU A 516 -8.91 -2.57 -3.77
C GLU A 516 -9.11 -3.47 -5.02
N ARG A 517 -10.36 -3.58 -5.47
CA ARG A 517 -10.76 -4.43 -6.58
C ARG A 517 -10.61 -3.71 -7.91
N GLY A 518 -10.47 -4.47 -9.00
CA GLY A 518 -10.49 -3.92 -10.37
C GLY A 518 -11.82 -3.27 -10.77
N THR A 519 -12.91 -3.51 -10.03
CA THR A 519 -14.20 -2.81 -10.16
C THR A 519 -14.15 -1.34 -9.77
N ASP A 520 -13.16 -0.95 -8.97
CA ASP A 520 -13.12 0.35 -8.30
C ASP A 520 -12.34 1.39 -9.13
N VAL A 521 -11.77 0.92 -10.26
CA VAL A 521 -10.98 1.68 -11.22
C VAL A 521 -11.93 2.42 -12.17
N SER A 522 -11.94 3.76 -12.10
CA SER A 522 -12.79 4.61 -12.95
C SER A 522 -12.35 4.73 -14.42
N SER A 523 -11.29 4.00 -14.83
CA SER A 523 -10.71 4.01 -16.17
C SER A 523 -10.62 2.58 -16.70
N ASN A 524 -11.34 2.29 -17.79
CA ASN A 524 -11.34 0.97 -18.44
C ASN A 524 -10.06 0.72 -19.28
N ASP A 525 -8.97 1.42 -18.98
CA ASP A 525 -7.71 1.35 -19.72
C ASP A 525 -7.06 -0.02 -19.51
N ARG A 526 -6.78 -0.73 -20.61
CA ARG A 526 -6.17 -2.06 -20.62
C ARG A 526 -4.91 -2.15 -19.75
N SER A 527 -4.07 -1.11 -19.77
CA SER A 527 -2.87 -1.01 -18.93
C SER A 527 -3.19 -1.00 -17.43
N THR A 528 -4.21 -0.26 -16.99
CA THR A 528 -4.62 -0.18 -15.59
C THR A 528 -5.29 -1.49 -15.13
N LEU A 529 -6.00 -2.19 -16.03
CA LEU A 529 -6.56 -3.51 -15.73
C LEU A 529 -5.47 -4.57 -15.52
N VAL A 530 -4.45 -4.62 -16.38
CA VAL A 530 -3.28 -5.53 -16.24
C VAL A 530 -2.50 -5.22 -14.96
N GLU A 531 -2.25 -3.95 -14.68
CA GLU A 531 -1.61 -3.47 -13.46
C GLU A 531 -2.39 -3.90 -12.20
N THR A 532 -3.72 -3.73 -12.20
CA THR A 532 -4.58 -4.11 -11.06
C THR A 532 -4.71 -5.63 -10.91
N ALA A 533 -4.63 -6.40 -12.00
CA ALA A 533 -4.56 -7.85 -11.96
C ALA A 533 -3.27 -8.33 -11.27
N GLU A 534 -2.10 -7.80 -11.66
CA GLU A 534 -0.81 -8.21 -11.09
C GLU A 534 -0.60 -7.72 -9.64
N ILE A 535 -1.18 -6.57 -9.27
CA ILE A 535 -1.30 -6.15 -7.87
C ILE A 535 -2.09 -7.20 -7.06
N ASN A 536 -3.28 -7.58 -7.52
CA ASN A 536 -4.10 -8.56 -6.82
C ASN A 536 -3.47 -9.95 -6.80
N ARG A 537 -2.85 -10.40 -7.90
CA ARG A 537 -2.06 -11.64 -7.97
C ARG A 537 -0.92 -11.66 -6.95
N SER A 538 -0.16 -10.57 -6.84
CA SER A 538 0.97 -10.49 -5.91
C SER A 538 0.55 -10.46 -4.44
N LEU A 539 -0.59 -9.83 -4.12
CA LEU A 539 -1.18 -9.84 -2.76
C LEU A 539 -1.88 -11.18 -2.43
N LEU A 540 -2.54 -11.82 -3.40
CA LEU A 540 -3.10 -13.17 -3.25
C LEU A 540 -2.00 -14.20 -3.04
N ALA A 541 -0.90 -14.14 -3.79
CA ALA A 541 0.28 -14.97 -3.58
C ALA A 541 0.87 -14.77 -2.17
N LEU A 542 0.95 -13.53 -1.67
CA LEU A 542 1.41 -13.25 -0.32
C LEU A 542 0.47 -13.85 0.74
N LYS A 543 -0.84 -13.69 0.56
CA LYS A 543 -1.89 -14.28 1.41
C LYS A 543 -1.77 -15.80 1.46
N GLU A 544 -1.55 -16.42 0.31
CA GLU A 544 -1.44 -17.88 0.20
C GLU A 544 -0.14 -18.41 0.79
N CYS A 545 0.99 -17.72 0.62
CA CYS A 545 2.23 -18.07 1.30
C CYS A 545 2.07 -18.04 2.84
N ILE A 546 1.40 -17.01 3.36
CA ILE A 546 1.10 -16.87 4.79
C ILE A 546 0.12 -17.97 5.26
N ARG A 547 -0.95 -18.26 4.52
CA ARG A 547 -1.87 -19.37 4.85
C ARG A 547 -1.14 -20.71 4.90
N SER A 548 -0.33 -21.01 3.89
CA SER A 548 0.47 -22.24 3.81
C SER A 548 1.49 -22.36 4.95
N LEU A 549 2.11 -21.26 5.39
CA LEU A 549 2.96 -21.21 6.59
C LEU A 549 2.18 -21.58 7.87
N GLY A 550 0.95 -21.09 8.04
CA GLY A 550 0.15 -21.33 9.25
C GLY A 550 -0.34 -22.76 9.41
N MET A 551 -0.59 -23.42 8.29
CA MET A 551 -0.93 -24.84 8.23
C MET A 551 0.30 -25.76 8.33
N ASN A 552 1.52 -25.20 8.41
CA ASN A 552 2.79 -25.92 8.32
C ASN A 552 2.87 -26.81 7.05
N SER A 553 2.43 -26.29 5.90
CA SER A 553 2.49 -27.00 4.61
C SER A 553 3.94 -27.24 4.18
N ASP A 554 4.27 -28.48 3.79
CA ASP A 554 5.59 -28.86 3.26
C ASP A 554 5.99 -28.03 2.02
N HIS A 555 5.00 -27.62 1.22
CA HIS A 555 5.18 -26.72 0.09
C HIS A 555 4.47 -25.38 0.33
N ILE A 556 5.25 -24.29 0.28
CA ILE A 556 4.76 -22.92 0.38
C ILE A 556 5.02 -22.22 -0.96
N PRO A 557 4.00 -21.68 -1.65
CA PRO A 557 4.08 -21.33 -3.08
C PRO A 557 4.72 -19.95 -3.36
N PHE A 558 5.90 -19.68 -2.78
CA PHE A 558 6.65 -18.42 -2.93
C PHE A 558 6.97 -18.01 -4.38
N ARG A 559 6.84 -18.91 -5.36
CA ARG A 559 7.11 -18.60 -6.78
C ARG A 559 5.93 -17.95 -7.52
N MET A 560 4.75 -17.85 -6.88
CA MET A 560 3.52 -17.31 -7.49
C MET A 560 3.57 -15.82 -7.83
N SER A 561 4.45 -15.02 -7.20
CA SER A 561 4.66 -13.62 -7.56
C SER A 561 6.11 -13.17 -7.34
N THR A 562 6.52 -12.09 -8.01
CA THR A 562 7.87 -11.51 -7.79
C THR A 562 8.03 -10.96 -6.37
N LEU A 563 6.96 -10.45 -5.76
CA LEU A 563 6.93 -10.01 -4.36
C LEU A 563 7.22 -11.18 -3.40
N THR A 564 6.56 -12.32 -3.58
CA THR A 564 6.74 -13.49 -2.71
C THR A 564 8.10 -14.17 -2.89
N LYS A 565 8.68 -14.13 -4.10
CA LYS A 565 10.08 -14.53 -4.33
C LYS A 565 11.03 -13.65 -3.50
N VAL A 566 10.95 -12.32 -3.64
CA VAL A 566 11.85 -11.37 -2.96
C VAL A 566 11.73 -11.42 -1.44
N LEU A 567 10.54 -11.71 -0.89
CA LEU A 567 10.30 -11.80 0.55
C LEU A 567 10.50 -13.21 1.15
N ARG A 568 10.91 -14.22 0.36
CA ARG A 568 11.02 -15.63 0.80
C ARG A 568 11.86 -15.80 2.08
N ASP A 569 13.05 -15.23 2.09
CA ASP A 569 13.99 -15.28 3.22
C ASP A 569 13.38 -14.71 4.53
N SER A 570 12.52 -13.69 4.39
CA SER A 570 11.86 -12.96 5.48
C SER A 570 10.68 -13.70 6.13
N PHE A 571 10.34 -14.88 5.61
CA PHE A 571 9.31 -15.74 6.19
C PHE A 571 9.88 -17.08 6.64
N ILE A 572 10.67 -17.76 5.79
CA ILE A 572 11.20 -19.10 6.10
C ILE A 572 12.32 -19.05 7.16
N GLY A 573 13.20 -18.04 7.09
CA GLY A 573 14.47 -18.05 7.83
C GLY A 573 14.35 -18.26 9.34
N GLU A 574 15.15 -19.18 9.89
CA GLU A 574 15.17 -19.52 11.33
C GLU A 574 15.39 -18.29 12.22
N LYS A 575 16.31 -17.42 11.80
CA LYS A 575 16.55 -16.10 12.38
C LYS A 575 15.84 -15.02 11.57
N SER A 576 14.52 -15.13 11.43
CA SER A 576 13.71 -14.07 10.84
C SER A 576 12.60 -13.58 11.77
N ARG A 577 12.37 -12.28 11.79
CA ARG A 577 11.31 -11.61 12.57
C ARG A 577 10.59 -10.62 11.67
N THR A 578 9.26 -10.69 11.65
CA THR A 578 8.43 -9.95 10.67
C THR A 578 7.29 -9.21 11.34
N CYS A 579 7.06 -7.96 10.94
CA CYS A 579 5.94 -7.14 11.42
C CYS A 579 5.01 -6.78 10.26
N MET A 580 3.71 -6.95 10.47
CA MET A 580 2.64 -6.48 9.59
C MET A 580 1.96 -5.28 10.23
N ILE A 581 1.80 -4.19 9.48
CA ILE A 581 0.99 -3.04 9.89
C ILE A 581 -0.21 -2.94 8.95
N ALA A 582 -1.36 -3.40 9.41
CA ALA A 582 -2.63 -3.30 8.73
C ALA A 582 -3.19 -1.87 8.85
N MET A 583 -3.32 -1.17 7.72
CA MET A 583 -3.79 0.22 7.65
C MET A 583 -5.26 0.24 7.23
N VAL A 584 -6.14 0.76 8.07
CA VAL A 584 -7.60 0.77 7.83
C VAL A 584 -8.16 2.18 7.66
N SER A 585 -9.07 2.35 6.69
CA SER A 585 -9.85 3.58 6.53
C SER A 585 -11.06 3.55 7.48
N PRO A 586 -11.34 4.64 8.21
CA PRO A 586 -12.46 4.72 9.15
C PRO A 586 -13.84 4.89 8.48
N GLY A 587 -13.89 5.42 7.26
CA GLY A 587 -15.14 5.81 6.61
C GLY A 587 -16.03 4.62 6.24
N MET A 588 -17.33 4.77 6.43
CA MET A 588 -18.37 3.78 6.13
C MET A 588 -18.30 3.27 4.68
N ALA A 589 -18.05 4.14 3.70
CA ALA A 589 -17.85 3.73 2.30
C ALA A 589 -16.61 2.83 2.07
N SER A 590 -15.71 2.72 3.05
CA SER A 590 -14.55 1.82 3.04
C SER A 590 -14.71 0.57 3.92
N CYS A 591 -15.89 0.34 4.51
CA CYS A 591 -16.11 -0.71 5.50
C CYS A 591 -15.70 -2.10 4.98
N GLU A 592 -16.05 -2.45 3.75
CA GLU A 592 -15.69 -3.75 3.16
C GLU A 592 -14.18 -3.97 3.00
N TYR A 593 -13.43 -2.99 2.48
CA TYR A 593 -11.97 -3.08 2.36
C TYR A 593 -11.28 -3.14 3.72
N THR A 594 -11.80 -2.41 4.71
CA THR A 594 -11.37 -2.49 6.11
C THR A 594 -11.62 -3.90 6.67
N MET A 595 -12.82 -4.47 6.48
CA MET A 595 -13.15 -5.84 6.90
C MET A 595 -12.25 -6.90 6.24
N ASN A 596 -12.00 -6.80 4.93
CA ASN A 596 -11.09 -7.70 4.22
C ASN A 596 -9.63 -7.55 4.69
N THR A 597 -9.21 -6.32 5.01
CA THR A 597 -7.87 -6.03 5.54
C THR A 597 -7.68 -6.61 6.95
N LEU A 598 -8.69 -6.48 7.81
CA LEU A 598 -8.69 -7.00 9.18
C LEU A 598 -8.73 -8.53 9.22
N ARG A 599 -9.65 -9.16 8.47
CA ARG A 599 -9.74 -10.62 8.33
C ARG A 599 -8.43 -11.23 7.81
N TYR A 600 -7.71 -10.53 6.93
CA TYR A 600 -6.40 -10.99 6.49
C TYR A 600 -5.35 -10.89 7.60
N ALA A 601 -5.24 -9.75 8.28
CA ALA A 601 -4.31 -9.56 9.38
C ALA A 601 -4.53 -10.57 10.53
N ASP A 602 -5.79 -10.90 10.84
CA ASP A 602 -6.17 -11.90 11.83
C ASP A 602 -5.57 -13.29 11.50
N ARG A 603 -5.67 -13.72 10.24
CA ARG A 603 -5.03 -14.96 9.73
C ARG A 603 -3.50 -14.92 9.76
N VAL A 604 -2.88 -13.73 9.64
CA VAL A 604 -1.43 -13.55 9.81
C VAL A 604 -1.03 -13.71 11.29
N LYS A 605 -1.94 -13.45 12.24
CA LYS A 605 -1.71 -13.62 13.68
C LYS A 605 -1.82 -15.08 14.13
N GLU A 606 -2.70 -15.87 13.51
CA GLU A 606 -2.83 -17.32 13.78
C GLU A 606 -1.48 -18.07 13.63
N LEU A 607 -0.56 -17.56 12.80
CA LEU A 607 0.79 -18.08 12.58
C LEU A 607 1.63 -18.22 13.86
N ASN A 608 1.39 -17.37 14.87
CA ASN A 608 2.15 -17.42 16.13
C ASN A 608 1.74 -18.60 17.04
N GLY A 609 0.61 -19.29 16.78
CA GLY A 609 0.08 -20.32 17.67
C GLY A 609 0.76 -21.69 17.58
N ASN A 610 1.22 -22.11 16.41
CA ASN A 610 1.51 -23.53 16.12
C ASN A 610 2.98 -23.98 16.35
N SER A 611 3.70 -23.35 17.28
CA SER A 611 5.04 -23.82 17.70
C SER A 611 4.97 -25.00 18.69
N LYS A 612 4.66 -26.20 18.17
CA LYS A 612 4.71 -27.51 18.87
C LYS A 612 3.79 -27.67 20.10
N ALA A 613 2.52 -27.97 19.85
CA ALA A 613 1.67 -28.71 20.80
C ALA A 613 1.20 -30.03 20.16
N SER A 614 1.16 -31.11 20.94
CA SER A 614 0.86 -32.46 20.41
C SER A 614 -0.62 -32.65 20.07
N GLY A 615 -0.90 -33.62 19.19
CA GLY A 615 -2.21 -33.79 18.57
C GLY A 615 -3.37 -34.00 19.54
N ALA A 616 -4.46 -33.26 19.30
CA ALA A 616 -5.78 -33.50 19.85
C ALA A 616 -6.79 -33.39 18.71
N THR A 617 -7.33 -34.51 18.26
CA THR A 617 -8.31 -34.57 17.16
C THR A 617 -9.58 -33.79 17.54
N LYS A 618 -9.86 -32.69 16.84
CA LYS A 618 -11.18 -32.06 16.85
C LYS A 618 -11.95 -32.47 15.59
N VAL A 619 -13.21 -32.80 15.79
CA VAL A 619 -14.15 -33.26 14.76
C VAL A 619 -14.41 -32.13 13.76
N GLN A 620 -14.43 -32.46 12.46
CA GLN A 620 -14.92 -31.56 11.43
C GLN A 620 -16.45 -31.54 11.44
N GLU A 621 -17.05 -30.36 11.53
CA GLU A 621 -18.37 -30.13 10.97
C GLU A 621 -18.20 -29.60 9.53
N PRO A 622 -19.02 -30.03 8.56
CA PRO A 622 -18.95 -29.53 7.19
C PRO A 622 -19.56 -28.12 7.13
N MET A 623 -18.77 -27.14 6.67
CA MET A 623 -19.26 -25.79 6.40
C MET A 623 -19.56 -25.62 4.90
N ASP A 624 -20.59 -24.82 4.61
CA ASP A 624 -21.25 -24.76 3.30
C ASP A 624 -20.34 -24.16 2.20
N SER A 625 -20.31 -24.77 1.01
CA SER A 625 -19.27 -24.55 -0.02
C SER A 625 -19.59 -23.43 -1.02
N SER A 626 -20.51 -22.53 -0.68
CA SER A 626 -21.17 -21.61 -1.62
C SER A 626 -20.45 -20.27 -1.85
N THR A 627 -19.16 -20.13 -1.51
CA THR A 627 -18.40 -18.87 -1.63
C THR A 627 -17.10 -18.96 -2.42
N GLU A 628 -16.71 -20.14 -2.92
CA GLU A 628 -15.50 -20.25 -3.75
C GLU A 628 -15.76 -19.83 -5.22
N GLU A 629 -16.94 -20.12 -5.77
CA GLU A 629 -17.24 -19.96 -7.20
C GLU A 629 -17.18 -18.51 -7.69
N GLU A 630 -17.78 -17.54 -6.99
CA GLU A 630 -17.72 -16.11 -7.38
C GLU A 630 -16.28 -15.59 -7.45
N SER A 631 -15.39 -16.10 -6.59
CA SER A 631 -13.98 -15.68 -6.56
C SER A 631 -13.15 -16.29 -7.70
N ALA A 632 -13.53 -17.48 -8.18
CA ALA A 632 -12.85 -18.18 -9.25
C ALA A 632 -13.16 -17.56 -10.63
N VAL A 633 -14.43 -17.17 -10.86
CA VAL A 633 -14.87 -16.55 -12.13
C VAL A 633 -14.12 -15.25 -12.40
N ASP A 634 -14.07 -14.33 -11.42
CA ASP A 634 -13.35 -13.06 -11.58
C ASP A 634 -11.84 -13.25 -11.79
N THR A 635 -11.23 -14.18 -11.06
CA THR A 635 -9.79 -14.52 -11.21
C THR A 635 -9.48 -14.99 -12.64
N SER A 636 -10.35 -15.83 -13.23
CA SER A 636 -10.16 -16.31 -14.60
C SER A 636 -10.15 -15.20 -15.66
N VAL A 637 -10.88 -14.11 -15.46
CA VAL A 637 -10.90 -12.96 -16.38
C VAL A 637 -9.60 -12.16 -16.27
N TYR A 638 -9.10 -11.94 -15.05
CA TYR A 638 -7.84 -11.22 -14.81
C TYR A 638 -6.61 -12.02 -15.30
N ASP A 639 -6.59 -13.34 -15.11
CA ASP A 639 -5.53 -14.21 -15.63
C ASP A 639 -5.51 -14.23 -17.17
N ALA A 640 -6.67 -14.21 -17.83
CA ALA A 640 -6.74 -14.11 -19.28
C ALA A 640 -6.21 -12.76 -19.80
N ILE A 641 -6.62 -11.64 -19.19
CA ILE A 641 -6.12 -10.29 -19.51
C ILE A 641 -4.60 -10.21 -19.34
N SER A 642 -4.06 -10.80 -18.27
CA SER A 642 -2.61 -10.86 -18.00
C SER A 642 -1.85 -11.66 -19.07
N GLN A 643 -2.35 -12.84 -19.46
CA GLN A 643 -1.74 -13.68 -20.50
C GLN A 643 -1.70 -12.99 -21.87
N VAL A 644 -2.76 -12.28 -22.26
CA VAL A 644 -2.77 -11.52 -23.51
C VAL A 644 -1.72 -10.40 -23.45
N ALA A 645 -1.65 -9.64 -22.35
CA ALA A 645 -0.69 -8.55 -22.20
C ALA A 645 0.78 -9.03 -22.20
N GLU A 646 1.05 -10.19 -21.62
CA GLU A 646 2.37 -10.85 -21.71
C GLU A 646 2.74 -11.22 -23.15
N LEU A 647 1.77 -11.64 -23.98
CA LEU A 647 1.99 -12.00 -25.38
C LEU A 647 2.11 -10.75 -26.27
N GLU A 648 1.34 -9.69 -25.99
CA GLU A 648 1.48 -8.37 -26.65
C GLU A 648 2.89 -7.78 -26.46
N GLU A 649 3.47 -7.84 -25.25
CA GLU A 649 4.85 -7.36 -25.01
C GLU A 649 5.89 -8.18 -25.77
N LYS A 650 5.71 -9.51 -25.86
CA LYS A 650 6.62 -10.42 -26.61
C LYS A 650 6.56 -10.12 -28.11
N VAL A 651 5.36 -9.99 -28.68
CA VAL A 651 5.15 -9.60 -30.09
C VAL A 651 5.73 -8.20 -30.37
N TYR A 652 5.55 -7.23 -29.47
CA TYR A 652 6.10 -5.88 -29.63
C TYR A 652 7.64 -5.86 -29.65
N VAL A 653 8.30 -6.61 -28.76
CA VAL A 653 9.78 -6.70 -28.71
C VAL A 653 10.34 -7.32 -29.99
N GLU A 654 9.72 -8.36 -30.53
CA GLU A 654 10.19 -9.02 -31.76
C GLU A 654 9.81 -8.24 -33.03
N LEU A 655 8.74 -7.42 -33.01
CA LEU A 655 8.50 -6.37 -34.01
C LEU A 655 9.57 -5.27 -33.96
N GLN A 656 10.02 -4.86 -32.77
CA GLN A 656 11.14 -3.91 -32.64
C GLN A 656 12.44 -4.51 -33.21
N ARG A 657 12.73 -5.78 -32.94
CA ARG A 657 13.86 -6.51 -33.54
C ARG A 657 13.76 -6.61 -35.07
N SER A 658 12.54 -6.67 -35.63
CA SER A 658 12.34 -6.58 -37.09
C SER A 658 12.86 -5.26 -37.66
N SER A 659 12.70 -4.14 -36.93
CA SER A 659 13.27 -2.83 -37.33
C SER A 659 14.80 -2.81 -37.26
N GLU A 660 15.40 -3.56 -36.33
CA GLU A 660 16.87 -3.71 -36.24
C GLU A 660 17.42 -4.57 -37.38
N LEU A 661 16.71 -5.63 -37.78
CA LEU A 661 17.06 -6.46 -38.93
C LEU A 661 17.02 -5.65 -40.25
N VAL A 662 15.99 -4.82 -40.45
CA VAL A 662 15.89 -3.92 -41.61
C VAL A 662 17.06 -2.93 -41.65
N LYS A 663 17.44 -2.33 -40.52
CA LYS A 663 18.63 -1.45 -40.41
C LYS A 663 19.96 -2.17 -40.61
N ALA A 664 20.01 -3.49 -40.45
CA ALA A 664 21.17 -4.29 -40.84
C ALA A 664 21.21 -4.51 -42.37
N MET A 665 20.05 -4.76 -42.99
CA MET A 665 19.90 -4.90 -44.45
C MET A 665 20.20 -3.59 -45.21
N GLU A 666 20.01 -2.42 -44.59
CA GLU A 666 20.40 -1.11 -45.14
C GLU A 666 21.94 -0.92 -45.26
N GLN A 667 22.75 -1.81 -44.69
CA GLN A 667 24.21 -1.70 -44.72
C GLN A 667 24.80 -2.33 -45.98
N THR A 668 25.69 -1.61 -46.66
CA THR A 668 26.36 -2.03 -47.91
C THR A 668 27.31 -3.24 -47.76
N ALA A 669 27.46 -3.79 -46.55
CA ALA A 669 28.25 -4.99 -46.26
C ALA A 669 27.40 -6.19 -45.80
N TYR A 670 26.06 -6.10 -45.89
CA TYR A 670 25.14 -7.16 -45.44
C TYR A 670 25.23 -8.43 -46.32
N ASN A 671 25.48 -9.58 -45.70
CA ASN A 671 25.47 -10.86 -46.40
C ASN A 671 24.04 -11.41 -46.51
N ILE A 672 23.47 -11.31 -47.72
CA ILE A 672 22.10 -11.73 -48.02
C ILE A 672 21.90 -13.24 -47.82
N GLU A 673 22.87 -14.09 -48.20
CA GLU A 673 22.73 -15.56 -48.10
C GLU A 673 22.62 -16.03 -46.64
N ALA A 674 23.39 -15.42 -45.74
CA ALA A 674 23.26 -15.67 -44.30
C ALA A 674 21.96 -15.04 -43.73
N GLY A 675 21.71 -13.78 -44.09
CA GLY A 675 20.60 -13.00 -43.54
C GLY A 675 19.20 -13.50 -43.87
N VAL A 676 19.03 -14.18 -45.02
CA VAL A 676 17.74 -14.80 -45.40
C VAL A 676 17.36 -15.92 -44.43
N VAL A 677 18.30 -16.68 -43.88
CA VAL A 677 18.01 -17.75 -42.91
C VAL A 677 17.48 -17.16 -41.60
N ASP A 678 18.14 -16.12 -41.09
CA ASP A 678 17.72 -15.39 -39.89
C ASP A 678 16.35 -14.72 -40.08
N LEU A 679 16.09 -14.14 -41.26
CA LEU A 679 14.80 -13.53 -41.61
C LEU A 679 13.65 -14.56 -41.63
N VAL A 680 13.90 -15.76 -42.17
CA VAL A 680 12.89 -16.85 -42.20
C VAL A 680 12.58 -17.33 -40.79
N ASP A 681 13.60 -17.65 -39.98
CA ASP A 681 13.44 -18.08 -38.57
C ASP A 681 12.72 -17.01 -37.73
N HIS A 682 13.07 -15.74 -37.90
CA HIS A 682 12.40 -14.62 -37.25
C HIS A 682 10.93 -14.48 -37.68
N SER A 683 10.64 -14.64 -38.98
CA SER A 683 9.26 -14.56 -39.50
C SER A 683 8.36 -15.68 -38.98
N GLN A 684 8.87 -16.91 -38.84
CA GLN A 684 8.12 -18.03 -38.27
C GLN A 684 7.83 -17.78 -36.78
N LYS A 685 8.83 -17.36 -36.01
CA LYS A 685 8.66 -17.04 -34.58
C LYS A 685 7.65 -15.92 -34.36
N LEU A 686 7.69 -14.87 -35.18
CA LEU A 686 6.71 -13.78 -35.12
C LEU A 686 5.29 -14.28 -35.43
N LEU A 687 5.12 -15.13 -36.44
CA LEU A 687 3.83 -15.75 -36.78
C LEU A 687 3.29 -16.61 -35.62
N ASP A 688 4.13 -17.47 -35.04
CA ASP A 688 3.75 -18.35 -33.93
C ASP A 688 3.29 -17.54 -32.71
N MET A 689 3.98 -16.44 -32.38
CA MET A 689 3.58 -15.55 -31.28
C MET A 689 2.30 -14.76 -31.58
N VAL A 690 2.08 -14.35 -32.83
CA VAL A 690 0.83 -13.66 -33.24
C VAL A 690 -0.37 -14.63 -33.18
N LEU A 691 -0.19 -15.89 -33.57
CA LEU A 691 -1.21 -16.94 -33.45
C LEU A 691 -1.51 -17.28 -31.97
N ALA A 692 -0.47 -17.36 -31.13
CA ALA A 692 -0.63 -17.54 -29.68
C ALA A 692 -1.37 -16.35 -29.04
N LEU A 693 -1.03 -15.12 -29.44
CA LEU A 693 -1.72 -13.90 -29.02
C LEU A 693 -3.19 -13.92 -29.42
N GLN A 694 -3.51 -14.25 -30.68
CA GLN A 694 -4.90 -14.38 -31.15
C GLN A 694 -5.69 -15.39 -30.32
N SER A 695 -5.15 -16.59 -30.10
CA SER A 695 -5.78 -17.61 -29.25
C SER A 695 -6.00 -17.13 -27.80
N SER A 696 -5.13 -16.26 -27.29
CA SER A 696 -5.29 -15.66 -25.96
C SER A 696 -6.35 -14.55 -25.94
N VAL A 697 -6.44 -13.72 -26.99
CA VAL A 697 -7.49 -12.68 -27.14
C VAL A 697 -8.87 -13.32 -27.20
N ASP A 698 -9.02 -14.43 -27.94
CA ASP A 698 -10.29 -15.15 -28.01
C ASP A 698 -10.67 -15.76 -26.64
N LYS A 699 -9.71 -16.24 -25.85
CA LYS A 699 -9.95 -16.67 -24.45
C LYS A 699 -10.36 -15.51 -23.54
N GLU A 700 -9.69 -14.35 -23.64
CA GLU A 700 -10.07 -13.14 -22.90
C GLU A 700 -11.50 -12.71 -23.24
N ARG A 701 -11.86 -12.77 -24.53
CA ARG A 701 -13.19 -12.43 -25.02
C ARG A 701 -14.27 -13.39 -24.50
N MET A 702 -14.00 -14.70 -24.51
CA MET A 702 -14.92 -15.70 -23.96
C MET A 702 -15.06 -15.58 -22.44
N ALA A 703 -13.96 -15.33 -21.71
CA ALA A 703 -14.01 -15.11 -20.27
C ALA A 703 -14.87 -13.88 -19.89
N ARG A 704 -14.80 -12.80 -20.68
CA ARG A 704 -15.65 -11.60 -20.50
C ARG A 704 -17.12 -11.81 -20.91
N LEU A 705 -17.45 -12.84 -21.70
CA LEU A 705 -18.82 -13.17 -22.12
C LEU A 705 -19.53 -14.13 -21.14
N ASN A 706 -18.79 -14.78 -20.26
CA ASN A 706 -19.29 -15.70 -19.23
C ASN A 706 -19.44 -15.02 -17.85
N ARG A 707 -19.68 -13.69 -17.84
CA ARG A 707 -19.74 -12.83 -16.64
C ARG A 707 -20.91 -11.84 -16.75
#